data_AF-A0A1V9KBN8-F1
#
_entry.id   AF-A0A1V9KBN8-F1
#
_cell.length_a   1.000
_cell.length_b   1.000
_cell.length_c   1.000
_cell.angle_alpha   90.00
_cell.angle_beta   90.00
_cell.angle_gamma   90.00
#
_symmetry.space_group_name_H-M   'P 1'
#
loop_
_entity.id
_entity.type
_entity.pdbx_description
1 polymer ?
#
loop_
_entity_poly.entity_id
_entity_poly.type
_entity_poly.pdbx_seq_one_letter_code
_entity_poly.pdbx_strand_id
1 'polypeptide(L)'
;MGRHIRRAAALVAPLALGATLLVPAGAQAETVVSGNYTSVFNYPKPTTYDSSINVSVGDLIDLAAPGSTLYMGMYWFNSADLRAKLTAAQSRGVTLRIISESANRPSSDLDSLTLAGGSTLTWCSRGCLGNGSGDANAIDHDKYLVLDSLTDGRKNVVWQASQNLAGGQDGEINNAVVVSGNATLASRYRAHFNDQVKHAGDSLHTTYDYTTGDPASPVEAYFSPRNTASDAAHYGNADILASFIDQVDCSMDGRIRISAAELDQRTTRPAVYDALATKRSEGCSVDANARDLSDGGGNKGIDDLTALDIAAYGNRPGGCRYKTSAGASCNHGTTHSKYLLTEWKKSDGTQVQHVYTGSHNWTAGSLKTNDETILRIDDAGTYQAYVANFNKVRASAVDLDAAKYGSTSQHYSRVNVGTNGDQHYSAVASGGTSSVYTAVAYEQGDRHDASDSELGTDVYLRLYKDGVPLWDEKLLSNGNTGTGTTWSHQKPDVGVDDQGNAIVVWAKDDDGNKYADIAVRKVTPGGTVSTLPRPHASGDGDQLRPTVAVAGDGSYSVAWESTADGSTLNQVYASSWSPTGALRYQDVQVSTINSGVAGSNRRPDAAIDDAGNTVIAWEEDADGNGGLNIGVAKLNTSGGFSVARKVGNSLADGQQTKPAVASTGDGRFVVAWTDEYTTGTGTLVRPQRINQRFFSATGTPAAADRRTVEDGTDTGPYVDGKRPVSDQADADVAVADDGTFVVAWKEAFDVIVGNPATRYAGQDDVWARGFNADGTTTGRFPATRMNVVTGGGQGGPAVATASNGRLALTYSDDYDANGFNEMRLRDAFSNS
;
A
#
# COMPACT_ATOMS: atom_id res chain seq x y z
N MET A 1 65.97 -13.33 34.24
CA MET A 1 65.87 -12.09 33.41
C MET A 1 64.42 -11.99 32.96
N GLY A 2 63.57 -11.22 33.65
CA GLY A 2 63.15 -9.85 33.25
C GLY A 2 62.19 -9.92 32.06
N ARG A 3 60.92 -9.49 32.07
CA ARG A 3 60.23 -8.42 32.81
C ARG A 3 58.72 -8.71 32.92
N HIS A 4 58.13 -8.14 33.96
CA HIS A 4 56.70 -8.01 34.26
C HIS A 4 55.95 -7.08 33.30
N ILE A 5 54.66 -7.36 33.03
CA ILE A 5 53.60 -6.34 32.98
C ILE A 5 52.35 -6.90 33.69
N ARG A 6 51.89 -6.15 34.70
CA ARG A 6 50.65 -6.37 35.48
C ARG A 6 49.43 -5.90 34.66
N ARG A 7 48.31 -6.61 34.75
CA ARG A 7 46.97 -6.02 34.53
C ARG A 7 46.12 -6.28 35.78
N ALA A 8 45.64 -5.19 36.37
CA ALA A 8 44.73 -5.17 37.49
C ALA A 8 43.32 -5.56 37.02
N ALA A 9 42.66 -6.45 37.77
CA ALA A 9 41.24 -6.73 37.64
C ALA A 9 40.46 -5.76 38.53
N ALA A 10 39.57 -4.97 37.94
CA ALA A 10 38.54 -4.24 38.67
C ALA A 10 37.25 -5.07 38.61
N LEU A 11 36.79 -5.54 39.77
CA LEU A 11 35.45 -6.09 39.97
C LEU A 11 34.45 -4.94 39.87
N VAL A 12 33.47 -5.05 38.97
CA VAL A 12 32.22 -4.29 39.05
C VAL A 12 31.09 -5.32 39.20
N ALA A 13 30.44 -5.28 40.35
CA ALA A 13 29.22 -6.04 40.63
C ALA A 13 28.02 -5.31 39.99
N PRO A 14 27.14 -5.98 39.23
CA PRO A 14 25.86 -5.39 38.87
C PRO A 14 24.84 -5.63 40.00
N LEU A 15 24.34 -4.54 40.59
CA LEU A 15 23.11 -4.54 41.37
C LEU A 15 21.95 -4.88 40.43
N ALA A 16 21.34 -6.05 40.62
CA ALA A 16 20.07 -6.40 40.03
C ALA A 16 18.93 -5.73 40.82
N LEU A 17 18.35 -4.65 40.28
CA LEU A 17 16.98 -4.27 40.63
C LEU A 17 16.04 -5.05 39.70
N GLY A 18 15.23 -5.93 40.29
CA GLY A 18 14.26 -6.75 39.60
C GLY A 18 13.14 -5.92 38.98
N ALA A 19 13.11 -5.87 37.66
CA ALA A 19 11.87 -5.63 36.92
C ALA A 19 11.15 -6.98 36.80
N THR A 20 10.04 -7.14 37.53
CA THR A 20 9.08 -8.22 37.27
C THR A 20 8.50 -8.02 35.87
N LEU A 21 8.93 -8.86 34.93
CA LEU A 21 8.32 -9.01 33.61
C LEU A 21 6.91 -9.58 33.79
N LEU A 22 5.93 -8.68 33.85
CA LEU A 22 4.55 -9.01 33.53
C LEU A 22 4.44 -9.08 32.00
N VAL A 23 3.93 -10.21 31.52
CA VAL A 23 3.59 -10.46 30.11
C VAL A 23 2.60 -9.38 29.64
N PRO A 24 2.81 -8.67 28.51
CA PRO A 24 1.78 -7.77 28.00
C PRO A 24 0.83 -8.56 27.10
N ALA A 25 -0.41 -8.74 27.56
CA ALA A 25 -1.54 -9.16 26.73
C ALA A 25 -2.55 -8.01 26.68
N GLY A 26 -2.71 -7.42 25.48
CA GLY A 26 -3.62 -6.32 25.16
C GLY A 26 -2.89 -5.19 24.42
N ALA A 27 -3.42 -4.75 23.28
CA ALA A 27 -2.95 -3.53 22.61
C ALA A 27 -3.09 -2.36 23.61
N GLN A 28 -1.95 -1.85 24.10
CA GLN A 28 -1.93 -0.75 25.05
C GLN A 28 -1.67 0.56 24.29
N ALA A 29 -2.45 1.58 24.64
CA ALA A 29 -2.22 2.98 24.31
C ALA A 29 -0.73 3.34 24.35
N GLU A 30 -0.29 4.17 23.41
CA GLU A 30 0.94 4.93 23.63
C GLU A 30 0.54 6.29 24.20
N THR A 31 0.76 6.45 25.50
CA THR A 31 0.57 7.72 26.19
C THR A 31 1.94 8.30 26.51
N VAL A 32 2.21 9.51 26.03
CA VAL A 32 3.47 10.22 26.26
C VAL A 32 3.19 11.52 26.97
N VAL A 33 3.81 11.72 28.14
CA VAL A 33 3.69 12.94 28.93
C VAL A 33 4.96 13.77 28.77
N SER A 34 4.80 15.04 28.39
CA SER A 34 5.86 16.03 28.33
C SER A 34 5.40 17.30 29.02
N GLY A 35 5.91 17.57 30.23
CA GLY A 35 5.46 18.70 31.04
C GLY A 35 3.93 18.68 31.27
N ASN A 36 3.24 19.69 30.74
CA ASN A 36 1.79 19.85 30.84
C ASN A 36 1.00 19.23 29.68
N TYR A 37 1.70 18.57 28.75
CA TYR A 37 1.15 17.95 27.56
C TYR A 37 1.07 16.44 27.74
N THR A 38 -0.04 15.83 27.34
CA THR A 38 -0.18 14.38 27.27
C THR A 38 -0.70 13.99 25.90
N SER A 39 0.13 13.34 25.09
CA SER A 39 -0.26 12.78 23.80
C SER A 39 -0.78 11.37 24.00
N VAL A 40 -1.88 11.03 23.34
CA VAL A 40 -2.51 9.71 23.40
C VAL A 40 -2.75 9.22 21.97
N PHE A 41 -2.30 8.01 21.69
CA PHE A 41 -2.49 7.35 20.39
C PHE A 41 -3.12 5.97 20.60
N ASN A 42 -3.93 5.54 19.64
CA ASN A 42 -4.43 4.16 19.55
C ASN A 42 -3.86 3.47 18.29
N TYR A 43 -3.74 2.15 18.35
CA TYR A 43 -3.20 1.33 17.27
C TYR A 43 -4.08 0.09 17.03
N PRO A 44 -5.32 0.29 16.54
CA PRO A 44 -6.21 -0.82 16.25
C PRO A 44 -5.65 -1.69 15.12
N LYS A 45 -6.08 -2.95 15.11
CA LYS A 45 -5.81 -3.91 14.02
C LYS A 45 -7.13 -4.22 13.32
N PRO A 46 -7.12 -4.82 12.12
CA PRO A 46 -8.36 -5.13 11.39
C PRO A 46 -9.39 -5.92 12.21
N THR A 47 -8.93 -6.75 13.15
CA THR A 47 -9.75 -7.61 14.00
C THR A 47 -9.88 -7.13 15.45
N THR A 48 -9.21 -6.06 15.87
CA THR A 48 -9.19 -5.60 17.27
C THR A 48 -9.30 -4.10 17.39
N TYR A 49 -10.28 -3.64 18.18
CA TYR A 49 -10.45 -2.24 18.58
C TYR A 49 -9.39 -1.82 19.60
N ASP A 50 -9.07 -0.53 19.60
CA ASP A 50 -8.25 0.11 20.62
C ASP A 50 -8.94 1.38 21.13
N SER A 51 -9.62 1.24 22.27
CA SER A 51 -10.43 2.30 22.88
C SER A 51 -9.62 3.27 23.75
N SER A 52 -8.29 3.31 23.63
CA SER A 52 -7.40 4.10 24.49
C SER A 52 -7.75 5.59 24.57
N ILE A 53 -8.17 6.20 23.46
CA ILE A 53 -8.59 7.61 23.44
C ILE A 53 -9.91 7.81 24.21
N ASN A 54 -10.86 6.87 24.10
CA ASN A 54 -12.12 6.90 24.86
C ASN A 54 -11.84 6.75 26.37
N VAL A 55 -10.92 5.87 26.76
CA VAL A 55 -10.49 5.73 28.16
C VAL A 55 -9.87 7.03 28.66
N SER A 56 -8.95 7.62 27.90
CA SER A 56 -8.28 8.86 28.27
C SER A 56 -9.25 10.02 28.55
N VAL A 57 -10.25 10.23 27.68
CA VAL A 57 -11.25 11.29 27.92
C VAL A 57 -12.21 10.94 29.05
N GLY A 58 -12.57 9.65 29.20
CA GLY A 58 -13.38 9.15 30.29
C GLY A 58 -12.74 9.43 31.66
N ASP A 59 -11.44 9.20 31.78
CA ASP A 59 -10.68 9.46 33.00
C ASP A 59 -10.68 10.95 33.37
N LEU A 60 -10.61 11.86 32.37
CA LEU A 60 -10.74 13.30 32.61
C LEU A 60 -12.14 13.68 33.11
N ILE A 61 -13.19 13.08 32.54
CA ILE A 61 -14.58 13.31 32.98
C ILE A 61 -14.78 12.83 34.42
N ASP A 62 -14.22 11.68 34.78
CA ASP A 62 -14.28 11.16 36.15
C ASP A 62 -13.55 12.07 37.16
N LEU A 63 -12.48 12.71 36.72
CA LEU A 63 -11.73 13.68 37.52
C LEU A 63 -12.36 15.08 37.56
N ALA A 64 -13.39 15.40 36.77
CA ALA A 64 -14.02 16.72 36.78
C ALA A 64 -14.49 17.10 38.20
N ALA A 65 -13.99 18.24 38.70
CA ALA A 65 -14.18 18.62 40.10
C ALA A 65 -15.59 19.17 40.38
N PRO A 66 -16.20 18.87 41.55
CA PRO A 66 -17.47 19.48 41.96
C PRO A 66 -17.48 21.01 41.86
N GLY A 67 -18.56 21.59 41.33
CA GLY A 67 -18.71 23.04 41.16
C GLY A 67 -17.95 23.64 39.98
N SER A 68 -17.28 22.82 39.17
CA SER A 68 -16.60 23.25 37.93
C SER A 68 -17.48 23.06 36.69
N THR A 69 -17.07 23.64 35.56
CA THR A 69 -17.73 23.46 34.26
C THR A 69 -16.90 22.56 33.35
N LEU A 70 -17.60 21.70 32.61
CA LEU A 70 -17.08 20.93 31.50
C LEU A 70 -17.75 21.41 30.22
N TYR A 71 -16.96 21.91 29.28
CA TYR A 71 -17.39 22.27 27.92
C TYR A 71 -17.04 21.13 26.96
N MET A 72 -17.92 20.81 26.02
CA MET A 72 -17.72 19.78 25.01
C MET A 72 -18.26 20.24 23.66
N GLY A 73 -17.39 20.26 22.65
CA GLY A 73 -17.79 20.33 21.24
C GLY A 73 -17.57 18.98 20.58
N MET A 74 -18.61 18.43 19.95
CA MET A 74 -18.58 17.05 19.46
C MET A 74 -19.47 16.83 18.23
N TYR A 75 -18.85 16.58 17.08
CA TYR A 75 -19.55 16.22 15.84
C TYR A 75 -20.45 14.99 16.01
N TRP A 76 -19.93 13.90 16.58
CA TRP A 76 -20.72 12.69 16.79
C TRP A 76 -20.45 12.05 18.14
N PHE A 77 -21.52 11.84 18.92
CA PHE A 77 -21.44 11.22 20.24
C PHE A 77 -22.40 10.02 20.33
N ASN A 78 -21.84 8.82 20.44
CA ASN A 78 -22.61 7.60 20.69
C ASN A 78 -21.75 6.65 21.54
N SER A 79 -21.66 6.96 22.83
CA SER A 79 -20.96 6.15 23.81
C SER A 79 -21.77 6.08 25.10
N ALA A 80 -22.35 4.92 25.38
CA ALA A 80 -23.10 4.68 26.60
C ALA A 80 -22.22 4.82 27.86
N ASP A 81 -20.96 4.41 27.80
CA ASP A 81 -20.01 4.53 28.90
C ASP A 81 -19.70 6.00 29.21
N LEU A 82 -19.32 6.79 28.19
CA LEU A 82 -19.03 8.21 28.38
C LEU A 82 -20.28 8.99 28.80
N ARG A 83 -21.47 8.62 28.30
CA ARG A 83 -22.74 9.19 28.77
C ARG A 83 -22.99 8.93 30.25
N ALA A 84 -22.67 7.72 30.74
CA ALA A 84 -22.77 7.39 32.14
C ALA A 84 -21.78 8.21 32.98
N LYS A 85 -20.53 8.40 32.51
CA LYS A 85 -19.54 9.26 33.16
C LYS A 85 -19.96 10.72 33.21
N LEU A 86 -20.54 11.28 32.14
CA LEU A 86 -21.12 12.62 32.13
C LEU A 86 -22.28 12.75 33.14
N THR A 87 -23.14 11.73 33.23
CA THR A 87 -24.23 11.68 34.22
C THR A 87 -23.68 11.67 35.66
N ALA A 88 -22.62 10.89 35.90
CA ALA A 88 -21.94 10.84 37.19
C ALA A 88 -21.26 12.17 37.53
N ALA A 89 -20.65 12.85 36.56
CA ALA A 89 -20.07 14.18 36.75
C ALA A 89 -21.13 15.21 37.17
N GLN A 90 -22.30 15.25 36.52
CA GLN A 90 -23.41 16.10 36.95
C GLN A 90 -23.87 15.77 38.38
N SER A 91 -23.93 14.49 38.72
CA SER A 91 -24.32 14.05 40.07
C SER A 91 -23.32 14.50 41.15
N ARG A 92 -22.05 14.69 40.78
CA ARG A 92 -21.01 15.31 41.63
C ARG A 92 -21.07 16.84 41.65
N GLY A 93 -21.96 17.47 40.89
CA GLY A 93 -22.13 18.92 40.83
C GLY A 93 -21.29 19.61 39.74
N VAL A 94 -20.86 18.89 38.70
CA VAL A 94 -20.23 19.49 37.51
C VAL A 94 -21.31 20.01 36.56
N THR A 95 -21.16 21.23 36.06
CA THR A 95 -22.05 21.79 35.02
C THR A 95 -21.54 21.40 33.63
N LEU A 96 -22.40 20.82 32.79
CA LEU A 96 -22.07 20.46 31.41
C LEU A 96 -22.53 21.55 30.43
N ARG A 97 -21.67 21.87 29.46
CA ARG A 97 -21.94 22.78 28.34
C ARG A 97 -21.61 22.05 27.04
N ILE A 98 -22.61 21.55 26.33
CA ILE A 98 -22.42 20.66 25.19
C ILE A 98 -22.97 21.32 23.92
N ILE A 99 -22.22 21.25 22.83
CA ILE A 99 -22.68 21.48 21.45
C ILE A 99 -22.48 20.19 20.64
N SER A 100 -23.35 19.93 19.67
CA SER A 100 -23.21 18.78 18.76
C SER A 100 -23.94 18.98 17.44
N GLU A 101 -23.48 18.30 16.39
CA GLU A 101 -24.05 18.31 15.05
C GLU A 101 -25.43 17.62 15.00
N SER A 102 -26.45 18.36 14.57
CA SER A 102 -27.82 17.86 14.50
C SER A 102 -28.01 16.76 13.44
N ALA A 103 -27.20 16.74 12.39
CA ALA A 103 -27.24 15.68 11.37
C ALA A 103 -26.96 14.29 11.96
N ASN A 104 -26.16 14.22 13.04
CA ASN A 104 -25.85 12.98 13.76
C ASN A 104 -26.81 12.68 14.91
N ARG A 105 -27.76 13.58 15.21
CA ARG A 105 -28.73 13.42 16.30
C ARG A 105 -29.50 12.09 16.26
N PRO A 106 -29.95 11.57 15.10
CA PRO A 106 -30.68 10.29 15.05
C PRO A 106 -29.88 9.08 15.53
N SER A 107 -28.54 9.14 15.45
CA SER A 107 -27.62 8.09 15.88
C SER A 107 -26.81 8.50 17.12
N SER A 108 -27.18 9.60 17.77
CA SER A 108 -26.53 10.13 18.96
C SER A 108 -27.28 9.75 20.23
N ASP A 109 -26.53 9.51 21.30
CA ASP A 109 -27.07 9.18 22.62
C ASP A 109 -27.26 10.42 23.52
N LEU A 110 -26.95 11.63 23.03
CA LEU A 110 -26.98 12.86 23.83
C LEU A 110 -28.38 13.27 24.28
N ASP A 111 -29.43 13.01 23.50
CA ASP A 111 -30.82 13.26 23.93
C ASP A 111 -31.23 12.39 25.13
N SER A 112 -30.54 11.26 25.34
CA SER A 112 -30.73 10.38 26.50
C SER A 112 -29.92 10.82 27.74
N LEU A 113 -29.16 11.92 27.66
CA LEU A 113 -28.47 12.52 28.81
C LEU A 113 -29.42 13.49 29.51
N THR A 114 -29.95 13.12 30.67
CA THR A 114 -30.77 14.03 31.48
C THR A 114 -29.91 15.17 32.03
N LEU A 115 -30.10 16.39 31.50
CA LEU A 115 -29.37 17.57 31.94
C LEU A 115 -29.88 18.08 33.29
N ALA A 116 -28.96 18.39 34.20
CA ALA A 116 -29.25 18.90 35.54
C ALA A 116 -28.25 19.99 35.95
N GLY A 117 -28.52 20.70 37.06
CA GLY A 117 -27.55 21.64 37.63
C GLY A 117 -27.18 22.80 36.70
N GLY A 118 -28.13 23.25 35.87
CA GLY A 118 -27.92 24.33 34.90
C GLY A 118 -27.16 23.91 33.65
N SER A 119 -26.91 22.62 33.43
CA SER A 119 -26.26 22.09 32.22
C SER A 119 -27.09 22.31 30.95
N THR A 120 -26.42 22.45 29.80
CA THR A 120 -27.05 22.76 28.50
C THR A 120 -26.51 21.89 27.37
N LEU A 121 -27.38 21.59 26.40
CA LEU A 121 -27.06 20.96 25.13
C LEU A 121 -27.62 21.82 23.99
N THR A 122 -26.77 22.21 23.06
CA THR A 122 -27.13 22.94 21.84
C THR A 122 -26.88 22.06 20.63
N TRP A 123 -27.87 21.94 19.75
CA TRP A 123 -27.73 21.23 18.48
C TRP A 123 -27.51 22.24 17.36
N CYS A 124 -26.45 22.06 16.58
CA CYS A 124 -26.16 22.91 15.42
C CYS A 124 -26.85 22.32 14.19
N SER A 125 -27.70 23.11 13.52
CA SER A 125 -28.52 22.63 12.40
C SER A 125 -27.70 22.19 11.18
N ARG A 126 -26.46 22.69 11.11
CA ARG A 126 -25.34 22.40 10.21
C ARG A 126 -24.09 22.61 11.09
N GLY A 127 -23.07 23.30 10.57
CA GLY A 127 -22.13 24.03 11.44
C GLY A 127 -22.84 25.02 12.37
N CYS A 128 -22.26 25.29 13.53
CA CYS A 128 -22.74 26.34 14.41
C CYS A 128 -22.37 27.74 13.88
N LEU A 129 -21.26 27.86 13.13
CA LEU A 129 -20.77 29.13 12.58
C LEU A 129 -20.96 29.26 11.05
N GLY A 130 -21.00 28.14 10.32
CA GLY A 130 -21.27 28.08 8.88
C GLY A 130 -22.75 27.90 8.55
N ASN A 131 -23.56 28.94 8.68
CA ASN A 131 -25.00 28.89 8.41
C ASN A 131 -25.47 29.81 7.26
N GLY A 132 -24.55 30.34 6.46
CA GLY A 132 -24.84 31.17 5.30
C GLY A 132 -25.53 30.41 4.15
N SER A 133 -25.97 31.15 3.14
CA SER A 133 -26.62 30.58 1.94
C SER A 133 -25.69 29.69 1.11
N GLY A 134 -24.37 29.85 1.24
CA GLY A 134 -23.35 29.00 0.60
C GLY A 134 -22.92 27.78 1.42
N ASP A 135 -23.39 27.65 2.66
CA ASP A 135 -22.90 26.67 3.63
C ASP A 135 -23.82 25.44 3.72
N ALA A 136 -24.32 24.96 2.58
CA ALA A 136 -25.28 23.85 2.55
C ALA A 136 -24.71 22.54 3.12
N ASN A 137 -23.38 22.39 3.12
CA ASN A 137 -22.66 21.21 3.59
C ASN A 137 -21.79 21.49 4.83
N ALA A 138 -21.91 22.66 5.45
CA ALA A 138 -21.17 22.96 6.68
C ALA A 138 -21.59 22.03 7.81
N ILE A 139 -20.66 21.70 8.69
CA ILE A 139 -20.89 20.82 9.85
C ILE A 139 -20.14 21.35 11.09
N ASP A 140 -20.68 21.04 12.27
CA ASP A 140 -19.93 21.18 13.54
C ASP A 140 -18.97 20.01 13.66
N HIS A 141 -17.76 20.14 13.13
CA HIS A 141 -16.80 19.05 13.09
C HIS A 141 -15.84 19.06 14.30
N ASP A 142 -16.14 19.77 15.39
CA ASP A 142 -15.26 19.80 16.56
C ASP A 142 -15.24 18.50 17.36
N LYS A 143 -14.11 18.22 18.01
CA LYS A 143 -13.92 17.16 19.03
C LYS A 143 -12.99 17.63 20.13
N TYR A 144 -13.54 18.39 21.07
CA TYR A 144 -12.78 18.91 22.20
C TYR A 144 -13.57 18.88 23.51
N LEU A 145 -12.84 18.83 24.62
CA LEU A 145 -13.35 19.10 25.96
C LEU A 145 -12.50 20.19 26.62
N VAL A 146 -13.15 21.06 27.39
CA VAL A 146 -12.49 21.98 28.33
C VAL A 146 -13.01 21.73 29.72
N LEU A 147 -12.11 21.38 30.65
CA LEU A 147 -12.42 21.15 32.06
C LEU A 147 -11.77 22.25 32.89
N ASP A 148 -12.58 23.03 33.61
CA ASP A 148 -12.08 24.16 34.41
C ASP A 148 -11.13 23.69 35.52
N SER A 149 -11.47 22.58 36.19
CA SER A 149 -10.65 21.99 37.25
C SER A 149 -10.93 20.51 37.44
N LEU A 150 -9.89 19.77 37.81
CA LEU A 150 -9.93 18.35 38.14
C LEU A 150 -9.65 18.14 39.64
N THR A 151 -10.13 17.02 40.18
CA THR A 151 -9.96 16.63 41.59
C THR A 151 -8.50 16.30 41.95
N ASP A 152 -7.66 16.03 40.95
CA ASP A 152 -6.22 15.84 41.09
C ASP A 152 -5.41 17.17 41.14
N GLY A 153 -6.10 18.31 41.08
CA GLY A 153 -5.51 19.64 41.18
C GLY A 153 -5.17 20.30 39.85
N ARG A 154 -5.25 19.60 38.71
CA ARG A 154 -5.10 20.22 37.39
C ARG A 154 -6.25 21.20 37.12
N LYS A 155 -5.96 22.26 36.36
CA LYS A 155 -6.93 23.31 35.99
C LYS A 155 -6.75 23.69 34.53
N ASN A 156 -7.78 24.29 33.93
CA ASN A 156 -7.75 24.74 32.54
C ASN A 156 -7.25 23.64 31.60
N VAL A 157 -7.90 22.48 31.70
CA VAL A 157 -7.51 21.28 30.96
C VAL A 157 -8.26 21.26 29.66
N VAL A 158 -7.54 21.30 28.55
CA VAL A 158 -8.08 21.14 27.20
C VAL A 158 -7.73 19.75 26.69
N TRP A 159 -8.73 18.99 26.26
CA TRP A 159 -8.54 17.76 25.51
C TRP A 159 -8.99 18.00 24.07
N GLN A 160 -8.14 17.70 23.10
CA GLN A 160 -8.41 17.83 21.67
C GLN A 160 -8.12 16.50 21.00
N ALA A 161 -9.05 16.01 20.16
CA ALA A 161 -8.87 14.74 19.45
C ALA A 161 -9.17 14.84 17.95
N SER A 162 -8.67 13.86 17.21
CA SER A 162 -9.05 13.61 15.81
C SER A 162 -10.33 12.77 15.70
N GLN A 163 -10.67 12.00 16.75
CA GLN A 163 -11.78 11.05 16.78
C GLN A 163 -13.05 11.64 17.39
N ASN A 164 -14.19 11.20 16.88
CA ASN A 164 -15.49 11.34 17.54
C ASN A 164 -15.59 10.39 18.74
N LEU A 165 -16.56 10.65 19.61
CA LEU A 165 -16.89 9.78 20.75
C LEU A 165 -18.07 8.87 20.39
N ALA A 166 -17.96 8.18 19.25
CA ALA A 166 -18.99 7.31 18.69
C ALA A 166 -18.44 5.90 18.40
N GLY A 167 -19.32 4.90 18.50
CA GLY A 167 -18.95 3.50 18.30
C GLY A 167 -18.32 3.19 16.94
N GLY A 168 -17.24 2.41 16.94
CA GLY A 168 -16.54 1.95 15.74
C GLY A 168 -15.29 2.77 15.37
N GLN A 169 -15.18 4.02 15.82
CA GLN A 169 -14.01 4.86 15.52
C GLN A 169 -12.77 4.51 16.35
N ASP A 170 -12.93 3.78 17.45
CA ASP A 170 -11.83 3.10 18.14
C ASP A 170 -11.22 1.97 17.30
N GLY A 171 -11.82 1.65 16.16
CA GLY A 171 -11.25 0.81 15.11
C GLY A 171 -10.30 1.58 14.18
N GLU A 172 -10.35 2.91 14.15
CA GLU A 172 -9.48 3.76 13.31
C GLU A 172 -8.24 4.22 14.07
N ILE A 173 -7.16 4.56 13.36
CA ILE A 173 -5.93 5.12 13.94
C ILE A 173 -6.16 6.59 14.22
N ASN A 174 -6.18 6.97 15.49
CA ASN A 174 -6.54 8.29 16.00
C ASN A 174 -5.47 8.84 16.94
N ASN A 175 -5.53 10.15 17.15
CA ASN A 175 -4.69 10.84 18.10
C ASN A 175 -5.51 11.80 18.97
N ALA A 176 -5.04 12.04 20.18
CA ALA A 176 -5.54 13.08 21.06
C ALA A 176 -4.41 13.72 21.85
N VAL A 177 -4.65 14.93 22.33
CA VAL A 177 -3.72 15.64 23.21
C VAL A 177 -4.46 16.32 24.35
N VAL A 178 -3.89 16.24 25.54
CA VAL A 178 -4.33 16.96 26.74
C VAL A 178 -3.33 18.07 27.03
N VAL A 179 -3.81 19.29 27.20
CA VAL A 179 -3.03 20.44 27.65
C VAL A 179 -3.57 20.89 28.99
N SER A 180 -2.75 20.81 30.04
CA SER A 180 -3.15 21.21 31.40
C SER A 180 -2.54 22.55 31.81
N GLY A 181 -3.23 23.30 32.66
CA GLY A 181 -2.68 24.50 33.30
C GLY A 181 -2.63 25.75 32.41
N ASN A 182 -3.15 25.71 31.17
CA ASN A 182 -3.10 26.86 30.26
C ASN A 182 -4.44 27.62 30.24
N ALA A 183 -4.52 28.66 31.08
CA ALA A 183 -5.71 29.51 31.19
C ALA A 183 -6.07 30.25 29.89
N THR A 184 -5.07 30.72 29.14
CA THR A 184 -5.28 31.44 27.87
C THR A 184 -5.92 30.51 26.84
N LEU A 185 -5.36 29.31 26.66
CA LEU A 185 -5.89 28.31 25.74
C LEU A 185 -7.32 27.91 26.12
N ALA A 186 -7.55 27.56 27.39
CA ALA A 186 -8.90 27.21 27.86
C ALA A 186 -9.89 28.36 27.66
N SER A 187 -9.46 29.61 27.84
CA SER A 187 -10.31 30.78 27.57
C SER A 187 -10.66 30.93 26.09
N ARG A 188 -9.73 30.63 25.18
CA ARG A 188 -9.99 30.66 23.73
C ARG A 188 -11.03 29.63 23.32
N TYR A 189 -10.91 28.37 23.79
CA TYR A 189 -11.92 27.35 23.53
C TYR A 189 -13.29 27.70 24.13
N ARG A 190 -13.34 28.27 25.34
CA ARG A 190 -14.60 28.75 25.92
C ARG A 190 -15.22 29.89 25.11
N ALA A 191 -14.40 30.79 24.56
CA ALA A 191 -14.89 31.86 23.67
C ALA A 191 -15.46 31.26 22.38
N HIS A 192 -14.75 30.31 21.76
CA HIS A 192 -15.23 29.58 20.60
C HIS A 192 -16.57 28.86 20.86
N PHE A 193 -16.67 28.11 21.97
CA PHE A 193 -17.93 27.48 22.40
C PHE A 193 -19.07 28.50 22.51
N ASN A 194 -18.81 29.68 23.10
CA ASN A 194 -19.83 30.70 23.26
C ASN A 194 -20.25 31.32 21.92
N ASP A 195 -19.33 31.49 20.97
CA ASP A 195 -19.65 31.91 19.61
C ASP A 195 -20.52 30.86 18.92
N GLN A 196 -20.17 29.57 19.03
CA GLN A 196 -20.96 28.46 18.48
C GLN A 196 -22.38 28.48 19.05
N VAL A 197 -22.55 28.58 20.37
CA VAL A 197 -23.88 28.67 21.00
C VAL A 197 -24.67 29.90 20.53
N LYS A 198 -24.00 31.03 20.34
CA LYS A 198 -24.63 32.27 19.89
C LYS A 198 -25.14 32.16 18.45
N HIS A 199 -24.41 31.45 17.58
CA HIS A 199 -24.66 31.40 16.14
C HIS A 199 -25.36 30.12 15.66
N ALA A 200 -25.50 29.09 16.51
CA ALA A 200 -26.05 27.76 16.17
C ALA A 200 -27.44 27.73 15.52
N GLY A 201 -28.20 28.83 15.58
CA GLY A 201 -29.55 28.93 14.99
C GLY A 201 -29.76 30.18 14.13
N ASP A 202 -28.71 30.94 13.83
CA ASP A 202 -28.82 32.05 12.87
C ASP A 202 -28.48 31.60 11.44
N SER A 203 -28.53 32.53 10.49
CA SER A 203 -28.21 32.26 9.08
C SER A 203 -26.92 32.96 8.63
N LEU A 204 -26.00 33.23 9.56
CA LEU A 204 -24.76 33.94 9.29
C LEU A 204 -23.63 32.97 8.94
N HIS A 205 -22.70 33.46 8.13
CA HIS A 205 -21.40 32.84 7.93
C HIS A 205 -20.39 33.58 8.80
N THR A 206 -20.06 33.01 9.95
CA THR A 206 -19.15 33.63 10.92
C THR A 206 -17.76 33.05 10.73
N THR A 207 -16.75 33.92 10.58
CA THR A 207 -15.36 33.52 10.37
C THR A 207 -14.45 34.09 11.46
N TYR A 208 -13.34 33.40 11.70
CA TYR A 208 -12.25 33.86 12.55
C TYR A 208 -11.16 34.52 11.72
N ASP A 209 -10.78 35.72 12.13
CA ASP A 209 -9.57 36.39 11.66
C ASP A 209 -8.29 35.66 12.12
N TYR A 210 -7.13 36.14 11.65
CA TYR A 210 -5.83 35.70 12.18
C TYR A 210 -5.79 35.80 13.71
N THR A 211 -4.99 34.95 14.35
CA THR A 211 -4.90 34.98 15.80
C THR A 211 -3.94 36.10 16.21
N THR A 212 -4.39 36.98 17.10
CA THR A 212 -3.53 38.02 17.71
C THR A 212 -2.68 37.46 18.87
N GLY A 213 -2.63 36.13 19.01
CA GLY A 213 -1.91 35.45 20.08
C GLY A 213 -0.41 35.70 20.02
N ASP A 214 0.25 35.58 21.17
CA ASP A 214 1.70 35.60 21.25
C ASP A 214 2.27 34.50 20.32
N PRO A 215 2.99 34.86 19.24
CA PRO A 215 3.60 33.86 18.36
C PRO A 215 4.63 32.99 19.09
N ALA A 216 5.14 33.43 20.24
CA ALA A 216 6.00 32.65 21.13
C ALA A 216 5.23 31.80 22.16
N SER A 217 3.89 31.82 22.16
CA SER A 217 3.10 30.93 23.02
C SER A 217 3.39 29.47 22.65
N PRO A 218 3.77 28.61 23.61
CA PRO A 218 4.10 27.21 23.33
C PRO A 218 2.89 26.38 22.90
N VAL A 219 1.68 26.97 22.92
CA VAL A 219 0.46 26.38 22.39
C VAL A 219 -0.50 27.47 21.93
N GLU A 220 -1.14 27.28 20.77
CA GLU A 220 -2.12 28.22 20.20
C GLU A 220 -3.21 27.44 19.46
N ALA A 221 -4.47 27.87 19.60
CA ALA A 221 -5.61 27.29 18.90
C ALA A 221 -6.09 28.21 17.77
N TYR A 222 -6.35 27.61 16.61
CA TYR A 222 -6.93 28.22 15.43
C TYR A 222 -8.28 27.56 15.18
N PHE A 223 -9.33 28.38 15.11
CA PHE A 223 -10.68 27.91 14.86
C PHE A 223 -11.10 28.26 13.43
N SER A 224 -11.86 27.37 12.80
CA SER A 224 -12.55 27.58 11.53
C SER A 224 -14.05 27.81 11.78
N PRO A 225 -14.79 28.45 10.85
CA PRO A 225 -14.37 28.95 9.52
C PRO A 225 -13.29 30.05 9.54
N ARG A 226 -12.34 30.02 8.61
CA ARG A 226 -11.26 31.04 8.52
C ARG A 226 -11.62 32.20 7.62
N ASN A 227 -11.31 33.42 8.05
CA ASN A 227 -11.27 34.57 7.15
C ASN A 227 -9.98 34.55 6.34
N THR A 228 -10.02 33.87 5.19
CA THR A 228 -8.84 33.65 4.32
C THR A 228 -8.17 34.94 3.83
N ALA A 229 -8.89 36.06 3.74
CA ALA A 229 -8.28 37.36 3.41
C ALA A 229 -7.45 37.92 4.57
N SER A 230 -7.95 37.74 5.80
CA SER A 230 -7.25 38.06 7.04
C SER A 230 -5.97 37.23 7.19
N ASP A 231 -6.08 35.92 6.93
CA ASP A 231 -4.95 35.00 6.98
C ASP A 231 -3.89 35.32 5.92
N ALA A 232 -4.31 35.61 4.68
CA ALA A 232 -3.39 36.03 3.63
C ALA A 232 -2.62 37.29 3.99
N ALA A 233 -3.29 38.29 4.57
CA ALA A 233 -2.66 39.55 4.97
C ALA A 233 -1.68 39.38 6.13
N HIS A 234 -1.92 38.41 7.02
CA HIS A 234 -1.14 38.26 8.25
C HIS A 234 -0.05 37.17 8.15
N TYR A 235 -0.41 35.98 7.67
CA TYR A 235 0.50 34.84 7.53
C TYR A 235 1.15 34.75 6.14
N GLY A 236 0.74 35.60 5.19
CA GLY A 236 1.25 35.57 3.81
C GLY A 236 0.58 34.53 2.91
N ASN A 237 -0.31 33.70 3.46
CA ASN A 237 -1.04 32.69 2.72
C ASN A 237 -2.51 32.63 3.18
N ALA A 238 -3.43 32.54 2.23
CA ALA A 238 -4.87 32.48 2.49
C ALA A 238 -5.32 31.16 3.12
N ASP A 239 -4.49 30.11 2.98
CA ASP A 239 -4.69 28.81 3.58
C ASP A 239 -3.79 28.66 4.82
N ILE A 240 -4.41 28.43 5.97
CA ILE A 240 -3.70 28.37 7.24
C ILE A 240 -2.70 27.20 7.29
N LEU A 241 -3.02 26.04 6.70
CA LEU A 241 -2.10 24.90 6.68
C LEU A 241 -0.93 25.15 5.73
N ALA A 242 -1.19 25.74 4.56
CA ALA A 242 -0.14 26.16 3.64
C ALA A 242 0.79 27.18 4.30
N SER A 243 0.25 28.13 5.08
CA SER A 243 1.05 29.10 5.82
C SER A 243 1.99 28.46 6.86
N PHE A 244 1.61 27.31 7.43
CA PHE A 244 2.47 26.57 8.35
C PHE A 244 3.58 25.81 7.60
N ILE A 245 3.27 25.30 6.42
CA ILE A 245 4.23 24.64 5.51
C ILE A 245 5.25 25.66 4.99
N ASP A 246 4.81 26.86 4.62
CA ASP A 246 5.65 27.93 4.06
C ASP A 246 6.79 28.35 5.00
N GLN A 247 6.60 28.21 6.33
CA GLN A 247 7.57 28.57 7.35
C GLN A 247 8.78 27.63 7.44
N VAL A 248 8.71 26.43 6.87
CA VAL A 248 9.78 25.43 6.98
C VAL A 248 10.99 25.88 6.16
N ASP A 249 12.16 25.93 6.79
CA ASP A 249 13.42 26.25 6.12
C ASP A 249 14.11 24.97 5.63
N CYS A 250 13.96 24.68 4.33
CA CYS A 250 14.55 23.50 3.71
C CYS A 250 16.08 23.55 3.61
N SER A 251 16.68 24.74 3.64
CA SER A 251 18.14 24.89 3.66
C SER A 251 18.76 24.45 5.00
N MET A 252 17.92 24.27 6.02
CA MET A 252 18.30 23.95 7.38
C MET A 252 17.66 22.66 7.91
N ASP A 253 17.76 21.57 7.11
CA ASP A 253 17.25 20.22 7.49
C ASP A 253 15.73 20.23 7.72
N GLY A 254 15.00 20.90 6.82
CA GLY A 254 13.55 21.04 6.84
C GLY A 254 12.81 19.73 6.57
N ARG A 255 11.81 19.43 7.41
CA ARG A 255 11.01 18.19 7.36
C ARG A 255 9.54 18.47 7.59
N ILE A 256 8.70 17.84 6.78
CA ILE A 256 7.24 17.93 6.83
C ILE A 256 6.66 16.52 6.89
N ARG A 257 5.75 16.27 7.83
CA ARG A 257 5.01 15.00 7.93
C ARG A 257 3.52 15.25 8.09
N ILE A 258 2.71 14.53 7.31
CA ILE A 258 1.26 14.76 7.22
C ILE A 258 0.51 13.49 7.65
N SER A 259 -0.43 13.60 8.59
CA SER A 259 -1.45 12.58 8.81
C SER A 259 -2.81 13.15 8.41
N ALA A 260 -3.47 12.52 7.44
CA ALA A 260 -4.72 12.99 6.87
C ALA A 260 -5.80 11.90 6.83
N ALA A 261 -6.91 12.14 7.55
CA ALA A 261 -8.09 11.29 7.47
C ALA A 261 -8.88 11.51 6.16
N GLU A 262 -8.91 12.74 5.68
CA GLU A 262 -9.45 13.12 4.38
C GLU A 262 -8.61 14.26 3.81
N LEU A 263 -8.40 14.23 2.50
CA LEU A 263 -7.55 15.13 1.76
C LEU A 263 -8.22 15.48 0.43
N ASP A 264 -8.56 16.75 0.24
CA ASP A 264 -9.12 17.22 -1.03
C ASP A 264 -8.05 17.23 -2.12
N GLN A 265 -8.45 16.95 -3.35
CA GLN A 265 -7.63 17.13 -4.55
C GLN A 265 -7.13 18.58 -4.72
N ARG A 266 -6.00 18.75 -5.41
CA ARG A 266 -5.32 20.02 -5.67
C ARG A 266 -6.22 21.04 -6.34
N THR A 267 -7.11 20.61 -7.24
CA THR A 267 -8.06 21.53 -7.90
C THR A 267 -9.08 22.15 -6.92
N THR A 268 -9.33 21.51 -5.77
CA THR A 268 -10.24 22.00 -4.73
C THR A 268 -9.50 22.86 -3.68
N ARG A 269 -8.28 22.47 -3.29
CA ARG A 269 -7.47 23.16 -2.26
C ARG A 269 -6.01 23.34 -2.70
N PRO A 270 -5.73 24.16 -3.74
CA PRO A 270 -4.42 24.20 -4.40
C PRO A 270 -3.26 24.69 -3.54
N ALA A 271 -3.52 25.68 -2.66
CA ALA A 271 -2.48 26.35 -1.88
C ALA A 271 -1.63 25.39 -1.02
N VAL A 272 -2.23 24.31 -0.51
CA VAL A 272 -1.50 23.28 0.26
C VAL A 272 -0.49 22.55 -0.63
N TYR A 273 -0.93 22.09 -1.80
CA TYR A 273 -0.09 21.37 -2.75
C TYR A 273 1.00 22.27 -3.34
N ASP A 274 0.69 23.53 -3.62
CA ASP A 274 1.66 24.50 -4.12
C ASP A 274 2.76 24.78 -3.09
N ALA A 275 2.40 24.89 -1.80
CA ALA A 275 3.37 25.03 -0.72
C ALA A 275 4.25 23.77 -0.57
N LEU A 276 3.65 22.58 -0.63
CA LEU A 276 4.39 21.31 -0.56
C LEU A 276 5.36 21.13 -1.75
N ALA A 277 4.89 21.41 -2.97
CA ALA A 277 5.71 21.36 -4.18
C ALA A 277 6.91 22.33 -4.08
N THR A 278 6.66 23.54 -3.58
CA THR A 278 7.73 24.53 -3.34
C THR A 278 8.74 23.99 -2.35
N LYS A 279 8.31 23.51 -1.18
CA LYS A 279 9.22 22.97 -0.14
C LYS A 279 9.98 21.74 -0.61
N ARG A 280 9.36 20.88 -1.41
CA ARG A 280 10.04 19.74 -2.03
C ARG A 280 11.15 20.20 -2.97
N SER A 281 10.87 21.18 -3.83
CA SER A 281 11.87 21.76 -4.74
C SER A 281 13.02 22.48 -4.01
N GLU A 282 12.75 23.03 -2.82
CA GLU A 282 13.75 23.64 -1.93
C GLU A 282 14.59 22.60 -1.15
N GLY A 283 14.26 21.31 -1.25
CA GLY A 283 15.02 20.20 -0.66
C GLY A 283 14.48 19.67 0.67
N CYS A 284 13.28 20.07 1.10
CA CYS A 284 12.67 19.48 2.30
C CYS A 284 12.33 17.99 2.09
N SER A 285 12.40 17.23 3.19
CA SER A 285 11.78 15.90 3.26
C SER A 285 10.29 16.07 3.51
N VAL A 286 9.45 15.40 2.71
CA VAL A 286 7.98 15.44 2.85
C VAL A 286 7.44 14.02 2.78
N ASP A 287 6.69 13.61 3.80
CA ASP A 287 6.03 12.29 3.87
C ASP A 287 4.57 12.45 4.33
N ALA A 288 3.66 11.58 3.87
CA ALA A 288 2.26 11.58 4.31
C ALA A 288 1.76 10.18 4.66
N ASN A 289 1.08 10.04 5.80
CA ASN A 289 0.19 8.92 6.12
C ASN A 289 -1.24 9.37 5.84
N ALA A 290 -1.94 8.70 4.95
CA ALA A 290 -3.28 9.09 4.54
C ALA A 290 -4.27 7.94 4.66
N ARG A 291 -5.54 8.27 4.88
CA ARG A 291 -6.62 7.30 4.78
C ARG A 291 -6.75 6.84 3.34
N ASP A 292 -6.71 5.53 3.12
CA ASP A 292 -7.04 4.95 1.81
C ASP A 292 -8.57 4.91 1.63
N LEU A 293 -9.07 5.83 0.80
CA LEU A 293 -10.46 6.02 0.40
C LEU A 293 -10.78 5.45 -0.99
N SER A 294 -10.04 4.41 -1.40
CA SER A 294 -10.30 3.66 -2.65
C SER A 294 -11.71 3.07 -2.74
N ASP A 295 -12.50 2.99 -1.66
CA ASP A 295 -13.95 2.63 -1.74
C ASP A 295 -14.81 3.67 -2.46
N GLY A 296 -14.42 4.93 -2.43
CA GLY A 296 -15.29 6.03 -2.84
C GLY A 296 -14.79 6.83 -4.04
N GLY A 297 -13.68 6.40 -4.65
CA GLY A 297 -12.95 7.22 -5.63
C GLY A 297 -12.35 8.50 -5.02
N GLY A 298 -12.10 8.48 -3.70
CA GLY A 298 -11.70 9.62 -2.89
C GLY A 298 -10.18 9.81 -2.74
N ASN A 299 -9.35 8.98 -3.38
CA ASN A 299 -7.89 9.07 -3.28
C ASN A 299 -7.26 10.19 -4.12
N LYS A 300 -8.04 11.04 -4.80
CA LYS A 300 -7.50 12.09 -5.68
C LYS A 300 -6.49 13.02 -4.99
N GLY A 301 -6.67 13.31 -3.71
CA GLY A 301 -5.68 14.07 -2.95
C GLY A 301 -4.38 13.31 -2.67
N ILE A 302 -4.46 11.99 -2.45
CA ILE A 302 -3.29 11.11 -2.37
C ILE A 302 -2.59 11.09 -3.73
N ASP A 303 -3.34 10.91 -4.82
CA ASP A 303 -2.82 10.94 -6.19
C ASP A 303 -2.09 12.27 -6.46
N ASP A 304 -2.65 13.41 -6.05
CA ASP A 304 -2.03 14.72 -6.20
C ASP A 304 -0.77 14.93 -5.34
N LEU A 305 -0.67 14.31 -4.15
CA LEU A 305 0.60 14.30 -3.38
C LEU A 305 1.66 13.47 -4.10
N THR A 306 1.21 12.32 -4.60
CA THR A 306 2.01 11.33 -5.30
C THR A 306 2.60 11.95 -6.58
N ALA A 307 1.79 12.71 -7.33
CA ALA A 307 2.14 13.58 -8.47
C ALA A 307 3.24 14.63 -8.19
N LEU A 308 3.56 14.89 -6.92
CA LEU A 308 4.60 15.81 -6.50
C LEU A 308 5.86 15.10 -6.00
N ASP A 309 6.00 13.79 -6.24
CA ASP A 309 7.06 12.95 -5.66
C ASP A 309 7.08 13.04 -4.12
N ILE A 310 5.88 13.03 -3.51
CA ILE A 310 5.69 12.96 -2.07
C ILE A 310 5.17 11.56 -1.73
N ALA A 311 5.92 10.82 -0.92
CA ALA A 311 5.51 9.49 -0.48
C ALA A 311 4.24 9.57 0.38
N ALA A 312 3.11 9.08 -0.18
CA ALA A 312 1.81 9.05 0.48
C ALA A 312 1.41 7.60 0.83
N TYR A 313 1.63 7.21 2.07
CA TYR A 313 1.34 5.88 2.61
C TYR A 313 -0.16 5.73 2.90
N GLY A 314 -0.86 4.99 2.04
CA GLY A 314 -2.28 4.68 2.20
C GLY A 314 -2.51 3.65 3.30
N ASN A 315 -2.99 4.09 4.46
CA ASN A 315 -3.25 3.21 5.59
C ASN A 315 -4.59 2.50 5.46
N ARG A 316 -4.52 1.20 5.17
CA ARG A 316 -5.62 0.23 5.34
C ARG A 316 -5.05 -1.16 5.70
N PRO A 317 -4.56 -1.32 6.95
CA PRO A 317 -3.87 -2.51 7.40
C PRO A 317 -4.66 -3.78 7.07
N GLY A 318 -3.97 -4.78 6.51
CA GLY A 318 -4.57 -6.07 6.15
C GLY A 318 -5.41 -6.07 4.87
N GLY A 319 -5.42 -4.99 4.08
CA GLY A 319 -6.05 -4.96 2.76
C GLY A 319 -7.47 -5.51 2.81
N CYS A 320 -8.33 -4.94 3.66
CA CYS A 320 -9.69 -5.46 3.90
C CYS A 320 -10.44 -5.68 2.59
N ARG A 321 -10.38 -6.91 2.08
CA ARG A 321 -11.03 -7.36 0.85
C ARG A 321 -12.51 -7.63 1.07
N TYR A 322 -12.89 -7.92 2.32
CA TYR A 322 -14.22 -8.36 2.72
C TYR A 322 -14.76 -7.57 3.91
N LYS A 323 -16.04 -7.21 3.85
CA LYS A 323 -16.83 -7.03 5.07
C LYS A 323 -17.22 -8.44 5.55
N THR A 324 -16.79 -8.85 6.75
CA THR A 324 -17.16 -10.17 7.30
C THR A 324 -18.64 -10.25 7.72
N SER A 325 -19.33 -9.10 7.81
CA SER A 325 -20.78 -8.98 7.99
C SER A 325 -21.28 -7.59 7.58
N ALA A 326 -22.60 -7.42 7.42
CA ALA A 326 -23.24 -6.15 7.05
C ALA A 326 -22.95 -4.98 8.03
N GLY A 327 -22.45 -5.26 9.24
CA GLY A 327 -22.03 -4.26 10.24
C GLY A 327 -20.52 -4.04 10.37
N ALA A 328 -19.68 -4.82 9.66
CA ALA A 328 -18.22 -4.68 9.73
C ALA A 328 -17.74 -3.57 8.79
N SER A 329 -16.96 -2.61 9.31
CA SER A 329 -16.34 -1.55 8.51
C SER A 329 -14.92 -1.95 8.09
N CYS A 330 -14.55 -1.70 6.83
CA CYS A 330 -13.15 -1.76 6.40
C CYS A 330 -12.34 -0.53 6.86
N ASN A 331 -12.90 0.27 7.76
CA ASN A 331 -12.24 1.43 8.35
C ASN A 331 -11.27 1.02 9.46
N HIS A 332 -11.33 -0.23 9.93
CA HIS A 332 -10.44 -0.68 10.99
C HIS A 332 -8.98 -0.64 10.55
N GLY A 333 -8.12 0.02 11.34
CA GLY A 333 -6.74 0.30 11.03
C GLY A 333 -6.52 1.45 10.03
N THR A 334 -7.57 2.06 9.48
CA THR A 334 -7.38 3.21 8.58
C THR A 334 -6.99 4.47 9.34
N THR A 335 -6.22 5.34 8.71
CA THR A 335 -5.82 6.62 9.30
C THR A 335 -7.02 7.53 9.49
N HIS A 336 -7.28 7.91 10.73
CA HIS A 336 -8.22 8.98 11.09
C HIS A 336 -7.55 10.07 11.96
N SER A 337 -6.24 9.94 12.19
CA SER A 337 -5.37 10.93 12.81
C SER A 337 -5.19 12.13 11.89
N LYS A 338 -5.17 13.32 12.47
CA LYS A 338 -5.19 14.59 11.76
C LYS A 338 -4.10 15.48 12.34
N TYR A 339 -2.95 15.49 11.68
CA TYR A 339 -1.85 16.34 12.11
C TYR A 339 -0.87 16.71 10.99
N LEU A 340 -0.22 17.84 11.16
CA LEU A 340 0.96 18.28 10.41
C LEU A 340 2.12 18.43 11.40
N LEU A 341 3.26 17.84 11.09
CA LEU A 341 4.50 18.03 11.83
C LEU A 341 5.48 18.79 10.96
N THR A 342 6.03 19.89 11.48
CA THR A 342 7.09 20.64 10.80
C THR A 342 8.32 20.74 11.70
N GLU A 343 9.50 20.63 11.09
CA GLU A 343 10.78 20.70 11.79
C GLU A 343 11.87 21.29 10.90
N TRP A 344 12.72 22.14 11.47
CA TRP A 344 13.96 22.64 10.85
C TRP A 344 14.90 23.19 11.91
N LYS A 345 16.14 23.53 11.54
CA LYS A 345 17.12 24.17 12.42
C LYS A 345 17.22 25.67 12.14
N LYS A 346 17.42 26.47 13.18
CA LYS A 346 17.88 27.86 13.02
C LYS A 346 19.38 27.89 12.76
N SER A 347 19.89 29.03 12.31
CA SER A 347 21.32 29.24 12.05
C SER A 347 22.22 29.06 13.28
N ASP A 348 21.66 29.21 14.49
CA ASP A 348 22.33 28.96 15.76
C ASP A 348 22.27 27.48 16.22
N GLY A 349 21.66 26.60 15.43
CA GLY A 349 21.49 25.18 15.72
C GLY A 349 20.24 24.86 16.55
N THR A 350 19.45 25.86 16.97
CA THR A 350 18.20 25.63 17.70
C THR A 350 17.20 24.89 16.82
N GLN A 351 16.65 23.79 17.34
CA GLN A 351 15.60 23.05 16.65
C GLN A 351 14.26 23.79 16.78
N VAL A 352 13.57 23.96 15.66
CA VAL A 352 12.16 24.40 15.62
C VAL A 352 11.31 23.20 15.29
N GLN A 353 10.27 22.97 16.10
CA GLN A 353 9.40 21.81 16.03
C GLN A 353 7.97 22.25 16.33
N HIS A 354 7.05 21.94 15.42
CA HIS A 354 5.63 22.22 15.61
C HIS A 354 4.81 20.96 15.38
N VAL A 355 3.86 20.72 16.28
CA VAL A 355 2.74 19.81 16.07
C VAL A 355 1.50 20.63 15.83
N TYR A 356 0.88 20.47 14.66
CA TYR A 356 -0.46 20.98 14.39
C TYR A 356 -1.42 19.81 14.40
N THR A 357 -2.42 19.80 15.26
CA THR A 357 -3.36 18.67 15.37
C THR A 357 -4.74 19.13 15.82
N GLY A 358 -5.78 18.38 15.47
CA GLY A 358 -7.11 18.69 15.95
C GLY A 358 -8.19 17.91 15.22
N SER A 359 -9.33 18.55 14.98
CA SER A 359 -10.48 17.92 14.33
C SER A 359 -10.47 18.01 12.81
N HIS A 360 -9.69 18.95 12.26
CA HIS A 360 -9.68 19.36 10.86
C HIS A 360 -9.25 18.27 9.88
N ASN A 361 -10.04 18.09 8.84
CA ASN A 361 -9.57 17.43 7.61
C ASN A 361 -8.77 18.41 6.75
N TRP A 362 -8.08 17.88 5.74
CA TRP A 362 -7.34 18.67 4.76
C TRP A 362 -8.23 19.07 3.57
N THR A 363 -9.49 19.42 3.86
CA THR A 363 -10.51 19.76 2.87
C THR A 363 -10.78 21.26 2.85
N ALA A 364 -11.31 21.79 1.74
CA ALA A 364 -11.72 23.17 1.63
C ALA A 364 -12.84 23.52 2.63
N GLY A 365 -13.71 22.55 2.95
CA GLY A 365 -14.75 22.68 3.97
C GLY A 365 -14.18 22.95 5.36
N SER A 366 -13.15 22.21 5.79
CA SER A 366 -12.50 22.42 7.09
C SER A 366 -11.81 23.78 7.21
N LEU A 367 -11.41 24.41 6.09
CA LEU A 367 -10.90 25.78 6.08
C LEU A 367 -12.03 26.82 6.12
N LYS A 368 -13.05 26.63 5.28
CA LYS A 368 -13.97 27.71 4.89
C LYS A 368 -15.34 27.65 5.52
N THR A 369 -15.85 26.50 5.94
CA THR A 369 -17.28 26.36 6.27
C THR A 369 -17.57 25.56 7.53
N ASN A 370 -16.72 24.61 7.88
CA ASN A 370 -16.95 23.75 9.05
C ASN A 370 -16.42 24.41 10.32
N ASP A 371 -17.05 24.10 11.44
CA ASP A 371 -16.47 24.38 12.74
C ASP A 371 -15.36 23.35 12.98
N GLU A 372 -14.14 23.83 13.13
CA GLU A 372 -12.97 22.97 13.29
C GLU A 372 -11.96 23.64 14.21
N THR A 373 -11.12 22.81 14.82
CA THR A 373 -9.98 23.27 15.58
C THR A 373 -8.66 22.71 15.04
N ILE A 374 -7.65 23.58 14.94
CA ILE A 374 -6.23 23.24 14.81
C ILE A 374 -5.51 23.76 16.05
N LEU A 375 -4.78 22.90 16.74
CA LEU A 375 -3.93 23.22 17.86
C LEU A 375 -2.47 23.13 17.43
N ARG A 376 -1.73 24.24 17.49
CA ARG A 376 -0.28 24.26 17.37
C ARG A 376 0.35 24.05 18.74
N ILE A 377 1.33 23.15 18.84
CA ILE A 377 2.08 22.85 20.06
C ILE A 377 3.58 22.90 19.75
N ASP A 378 4.30 23.68 20.54
CA ASP A 378 5.76 23.86 20.45
C ASP A 378 6.43 23.21 21.67
N ASP A 379 6.30 21.89 21.78
CA ASP A 379 6.94 21.08 22.82
C ASP A 379 7.69 19.92 22.18
N ALA A 380 8.99 19.81 22.47
CA ALA A 380 9.85 18.82 21.84
C ALA A 380 9.43 17.38 22.20
N GLY A 381 8.98 17.12 23.43
CA GLY A 381 8.54 15.79 23.84
C GLY A 381 7.26 15.37 23.13
N THR A 382 6.30 16.29 23.00
CA THR A 382 5.08 16.09 22.20
C THR A 382 5.42 15.90 20.72
N TYR A 383 6.31 16.71 20.15
CA TYR A 383 6.74 16.54 18.75
C TYR A 383 7.32 15.14 18.50
N GLN A 384 8.25 14.69 19.36
CA GLN A 384 8.84 13.35 19.21
C GLN A 384 7.81 12.23 19.39
N ALA A 385 6.81 12.40 20.26
CA ALA A 385 5.71 11.44 20.40
C ALA A 385 4.89 11.31 19.10
N TYR A 386 4.58 12.43 18.45
CA TYR A 386 3.89 12.44 17.16
C TYR A 386 4.75 11.89 16.01
N VAL A 387 6.06 12.14 16.01
CA VAL A 387 6.98 11.52 15.03
C VAL A 387 7.06 10.00 15.23
N ALA A 388 7.10 9.52 16.47
CA ALA A 388 7.07 8.10 16.78
C ALA A 388 5.76 7.45 16.30
N ASN A 389 4.63 8.08 16.58
CA ASN A 389 3.33 7.66 16.06
C ASN A 389 3.32 7.64 14.52
N PHE A 390 3.75 8.71 13.85
CA PHE A 390 3.81 8.80 12.40
C PHE A 390 4.63 7.66 11.80
N ASN A 391 5.82 7.40 12.33
CA ASN A 391 6.69 6.33 11.83
C ASN A 391 6.08 4.94 12.05
N LYS A 392 5.37 4.73 13.15
CA LYS A 392 4.68 3.47 13.47
C LYS A 392 3.47 3.23 12.56
N VAL A 393 2.69 4.28 12.28
CA VAL A 393 1.58 4.25 11.31
C VAL A 393 2.08 4.07 9.88
N ARG A 394 3.19 4.72 9.53
CA ARG A 394 3.86 4.51 8.23
C ARG A 394 4.29 3.05 8.09
N ALA A 395 4.97 2.52 9.10
CA ALA A 395 5.36 1.11 9.12
C ALA A 395 4.15 0.17 9.00
N SER A 396 2.99 0.51 9.59
CA SER A 396 1.76 -0.28 9.50
C SER A 396 1.13 -0.31 8.10
N ALA A 397 1.38 0.69 7.25
CA ALA A 397 0.98 0.67 5.82
C ALA A 397 1.83 -0.32 5.00
N VAL A 398 3.05 -0.58 5.45
CA VAL A 398 4.03 -1.46 4.79
C VAL A 398 4.01 -2.88 5.40
N ASP A 399 3.47 -3.03 6.61
CA ASP A 399 3.66 -4.18 7.50
C ASP A 399 3.07 -5.47 6.95
N LEU A 400 3.95 -6.22 6.31
CA LEU A 400 4.09 -7.63 6.56
C LEU A 400 4.75 -7.73 7.94
N ASP A 401 4.01 -8.21 8.96
CA ASP A 401 4.46 -8.43 10.35
C ASP A 401 5.98 -8.60 10.53
N ALA A 402 6.68 -7.54 10.93
CA ALA A 402 8.14 -7.54 11.08
C ALA A 402 8.69 -8.63 12.04
N ALA A 403 7.89 -9.11 13.01
CA ALA A 403 8.30 -10.20 13.90
C ALA A 403 8.27 -11.57 13.20
N LYS A 404 7.53 -11.68 12.09
CA LYS A 404 7.41 -12.86 11.24
C LYS A 404 8.27 -12.76 9.97
N TYR A 405 8.57 -11.56 9.49
CA TYR A 405 9.15 -11.34 8.16
C TYR A 405 10.47 -10.54 8.13
N GLY A 406 10.87 -9.75 9.15
CA GLY A 406 12.15 -8.99 9.16
C GLY A 406 12.00 -7.47 9.29
N SER A 407 13.07 -6.68 9.12
CA SER A 407 13.04 -5.20 9.29
C SER A 407 12.62 -4.47 8.01
N THR A 408 11.56 -3.64 8.08
CA THR A 408 10.91 -2.88 6.97
C THR A 408 11.84 -2.18 5.96
N SER A 409 13.06 -1.78 6.33
CA SER A 409 14.02 -1.13 5.43
C SER A 409 14.52 -2.00 4.26
N GLN A 410 14.29 -3.32 4.31
CA GLN A 410 14.64 -4.24 3.20
C GLN A 410 13.45 -4.55 2.29
N HIS A 411 12.21 -4.39 2.76
CA HIS A 411 11.02 -5.03 2.20
C HIS A 411 10.34 -4.30 1.05
N TYR A 412 10.76 -3.08 0.72
CA TYR A 412 10.16 -2.30 -0.36
C TYR A 412 11.21 -1.39 -0.98
N SER A 413 11.54 -1.64 -2.25
CA SER A 413 12.52 -0.84 -2.98
C SER A 413 12.03 -0.51 -4.39
N ARG A 414 12.25 0.72 -4.82
CA ARG A 414 12.20 1.08 -6.24
C ARG A 414 13.33 0.34 -6.95
N VAL A 415 12.99 -0.41 -8.00
CA VAL A 415 13.93 -1.20 -8.78
C VAL A 415 14.64 -0.32 -9.78
N ASN A 416 13.94 0.57 -10.49
CA ASN A 416 14.57 1.55 -11.35
C ASN A 416 15.20 2.71 -10.55
N VAL A 417 16.33 3.21 -11.04
CA VAL A 417 17.08 4.33 -10.47
C VAL A 417 16.75 5.62 -11.23
N GLY A 418 16.50 5.55 -12.54
CA GLY A 418 15.98 6.66 -13.34
C GLY A 418 14.45 6.88 -13.19
N THR A 419 14.00 8.14 -13.23
CA THR A 419 12.57 8.54 -13.15
C THR A 419 11.94 8.81 -14.52
N ASN A 420 12.65 8.60 -15.63
CA ASN A 420 12.21 9.02 -16.97
C ASN A 420 11.84 7.81 -17.83
N GLY A 421 10.66 7.86 -18.46
CA GLY A 421 10.11 6.80 -19.30
C GLY A 421 9.24 5.82 -18.52
N ASP A 422 8.51 4.98 -19.22
CA ASP A 422 7.56 4.03 -18.66
C ASP A 422 8.22 2.66 -18.46
N GLN A 423 8.03 2.02 -17.29
CA GLN A 423 8.57 0.70 -17.00
C GLN A 423 7.47 -0.38 -16.96
N HIS A 424 7.66 -1.45 -17.72
CA HIS A 424 6.66 -2.51 -17.89
C HIS A 424 7.26 -3.91 -17.87
N TYR A 425 6.37 -4.90 -17.80
CA TYR A 425 6.65 -6.32 -18.05
C TYR A 425 7.86 -6.84 -17.26
N SER A 426 7.82 -6.70 -15.93
CA SER A 426 8.89 -7.21 -15.11
C SER A 426 8.82 -8.70 -14.88
N ALA A 427 9.99 -9.31 -14.74
CA ALA A 427 10.17 -10.65 -14.24
C ALA A 427 11.08 -10.63 -13.01
N VAL A 428 10.87 -11.59 -12.10
CA VAL A 428 11.71 -11.77 -10.91
C VAL A 428 12.09 -13.23 -10.73
N ALA A 429 13.33 -13.47 -10.37
CA ALA A 429 13.79 -14.78 -9.94
C ALA A 429 14.66 -14.69 -8.71
N SER A 430 14.62 -15.74 -7.89
CA SER A 430 15.46 -15.86 -6.70
C SER A 430 16.21 -17.19 -6.70
N GLY A 431 17.47 -17.16 -6.29
CA GLY A 431 18.33 -18.33 -6.17
C GLY A 431 19.28 -18.23 -4.97
N GLY A 432 20.05 -19.29 -4.74
CA GLY A 432 21.07 -19.31 -3.70
C GLY A 432 20.67 -20.12 -2.48
N THR A 433 21.69 -20.70 -1.84
CA THR A 433 21.54 -21.63 -0.70
C THR A 433 21.94 -21.01 0.63
N SER A 434 22.92 -20.10 0.62
CA SER A 434 23.46 -19.44 1.82
C SER A 434 23.09 -17.96 1.88
N SER A 435 23.25 -17.26 0.77
CA SER A 435 22.67 -15.94 0.52
C SER A 435 21.58 -16.08 -0.53
N VAL A 436 20.53 -15.27 -0.42
CA VAL A 436 19.50 -15.15 -1.43
C VAL A 436 19.91 -14.10 -2.43
N TYR A 437 19.97 -14.48 -3.70
CA TYR A 437 20.11 -13.55 -4.82
C TYR A 437 18.75 -13.36 -5.46
N THR A 438 18.34 -12.12 -5.68
CA THR A 438 17.07 -11.79 -6.34
C THR A 438 17.35 -10.88 -7.53
N ALA A 439 16.96 -11.30 -8.72
CA ALA A 439 17.12 -10.54 -9.95
C ALA A 439 15.75 -10.03 -10.40
N VAL A 440 15.67 -8.75 -10.77
CA VAL A 440 14.48 -8.15 -11.40
C VAL A 440 14.88 -7.62 -12.76
N ALA A 441 14.26 -8.13 -13.82
CA ALA A 441 14.39 -7.62 -15.18
C ALA A 441 13.11 -6.88 -15.58
N TYR A 442 13.23 -5.82 -16.37
CA TYR A 442 12.08 -5.03 -16.84
C TYR A 442 12.37 -4.33 -18.16
N GLU A 443 11.30 -3.95 -18.85
CA GLU A 443 11.32 -3.16 -20.07
C GLU A 443 11.16 -1.68 -19.73
N GLN A 444 11.91 -0.80 -20.39
CA GLN A 444 11.78 0.65 -20.30
C GLN A 444 11.54 1.24 -21.70
N GLY A 445 10.50 2.06 -21.87
CA GLY A 445 10.19 2.78 -23.12
C GLY A 445 9.01 3.73 -22.96
N ASP A 446 8.70 4.56 -23.96
CA ASP A 446 7.52 5.44 -23.93
C ASP A 446 6.33 4.61 -24.42
N ARG A 447 5.52 4.06 -23.51
CA ARG A 447 4.37 3.22 -23.86
C ARG A 447 3.12 3.77 -23.19
N HIS A 448 2.75 5.00 -23.54
CA HIS A 448 1.74 5.73 -22.80
C HIS A 448 0.30 5.23 -23.08
N ASP A 449 0.04 4.59 -24.23
CA ASP A 449 -1.21 3.90 -24.51
C ASP A 449 -1.09 2.79 -25.58
N ALA A 450 -2.19 2.08 -25.86
CA ALA A 450 -2.24 1.01 -26.86
C ALA A 450 -2.05 1.48 -28.33
N SER A 451 -1.98 2.79 -28.58
CA SER A 451 -1.69 3.39 -29.88
C SER A 451 -0.20 3.72 -30.06
N ASP A 452 0.60 3.59 -29.00
CA ASP A 452 2.03 3.87 -29.05
C ASP A 452 2.77 2.87 -29.96
N SER A 453 3.71 3.39 -30.75
CA SER A 453 4.56 2.55 -31.57
C SER A 453 5.53 1.88 -30.61
N GLU A 454 5.52 0.55 -30.51
CA GLU A 454 6.31 -0.26 -29.55
C GLU A 454 7.84 -0.16 -29.72
N LEU A 455 8.38 1.00 -30.07
CA LEU A 455 9.70 1.28 -30.59
C LEU A 455 10.54 2.01 -29.52
N GLY A 456 11.83 1.75 -29.50
CA GLY A 456 12.75 2.38 -28.55
C GLY A 456 12.65 1.82 -27.13
N THR A 457 12.14 0.60 -26.97
CA THR A 457 12.10 -0.09 -25.68
C THR A 457 13.43 -0.80 -25.42
N ASP A 458 13.92 -0.73 -24.19
CA ASP A 458 15.18 -1.31 -23.73
C ASP A 458 14.96 -2.23 -22.53
N VAL A 459 15.86 -3.20 -22.33
CA VAL A 459 15.79 -4.18 -21.24
C VAL A 459 16.84 -3.88 -20.19
N TYR A 460 16.38 -3.78 -18.94
CA TYR A 460 17.21 -3.52 -17.78
C TYR A 460 17.16 -4.68 -16.79
N LEU A 461 18.20 -4.76 -15.95
CA LEU A 461 18.28 -5.68 -14.83
C LEU A 461 18.73 -4.96 -13.57
N ARG A 462 18.21 -5.35 -12.41
CA ARG A 462 18.80 -5.07 -11.09
C ARG A 462 18.94 -6.34 -10.26
N LEU A 463 20.08 -6.50 -9.59
CA LEU A 463 20.40 -7.69 -8.81
C LEU A 463 20.61 -7.33 -7.33
N TYR A 464 19.98 -8.10 -6.47
CA TYR A 464 20.02 -7.95 -5.01
C TYR A 464 20.70 -9.17 -4.39
N LYS A 465 21.36 -8.95 -3.25
CA LYS A 465 21.84 -9.99 -2.35
C LYS A 465 21.27 -9.73 -0.97
N ASP A 466 20.48 -10.68 -0.48
CA ASP A 466 19.81 -10.63 0.81
C ASP A 466 18.95 -9.35 1.00
N GLY A 467 18.38 -8.84 -0.09
CA GLY A 467 17.54 -7.63 -0.15
C GLY A 467 18.33 -6.33 -0.35
N VAL A 468 19.65 -6.40 -0.47
CA VAL A 468 20.50 -5.22 -0.72
C VAL A 468 20.92 -5.21 -2.19
N PRO A 469 20.71 -4.11 -2.95
CA PRO A 469 21.17 -4.05 -4.34
C PRO A 469 22.69 -4.16 -4.39
N LEU A 470 23.20 -5.03 -5.27
CA LEU A 470 24.65 -5.18 -5.49
C LEU A 470 25.24 -4.02 -6.28
N TRP A 471 24.41 -3.36 -7.10
CA TRP A 471 24.76 -2.25 -7.99
C TRP A 471 23.49 -1.54 -8.49
N ASP A 472 23.66 -0.38 -9.13
CA ASP A 472 22.60 0.33 -9.86
C ASP A 472 22.24 -0.39 -11.16
N GLU A 473 21.02 -0.19 -11.66
CA GLU A 473 20.47 -0.87 -12.84
C GLU A 473 21.43 -0.98 -14.04
N LYS A 474 21.35 -2.11 -14.74
CA LYS A 474 22.15 -2.38 -15.94
C LYS A 474 21.27 -2.50 -17.17
N LEU A 475 21.53 -1.66 -18.16
CA LEU A 475 21.04 -1.83 -19.52
C LEU A 475 21.66 -3.09 -20.14
N LEU A 476 20.82 -4.01 -20.62
CA LEU A 476 21.22 -5.28 -21.23
C LEU A 476 21.05 -5.29 -22.76
N SER A 477 20.09 -4.54 -23.27
CA SER A 477 19.90 -4.31 -24.70
C SER A 477 20.91 -3.31 -25.26
N ASN A 478 21.12 -3.36 -26.57
CA ASN A 478 21.97 -2.39 -27.25
C ASN A 478 21.18 -1.08 -27.43
N GLY A 479 21.29 -0.16 -26.48
CA GLY A 479 20.72 1.18 -26.60
C GLY A 479 21.33 1.91 -27.78
N ASN A 480 20.66 1.94 -28.93
CA ASN A 480 21.10 2.76 -30.04
C ASN A 480 20.72 4.20 -29.72
N THR A 481 21.68 5.07 -29.42
CA THR A 481 21.45 6.45 -28.98
C THR A 481 21.11 7.40 -30.15
N GLY A 482 20.51 6.90 -31.23
CA GLY A 482 20.17 7.66 -32.43
C GLY A 482 18.77 8.29 -32.35
N THR A 483 18.61 9.51 -32.85
CA THR A 483 17.29 10.13 -33.01
C THR A 483 16.50 9.42 -34.11
N GLY A 484 15.42 8.74 -33.75
CA GLY A 484 14.56 7.92 -34.62
C GLY A 484 14.63 6.44 -34.21
N THR A 485 13.68 5.99 -33.40
CA THR A 485 13.63 4.63 -32.88
C THR A 485 12.86 3.72 -33.85
N THR A 486 13.56 2.80 -34.50
CA THR A 486 12.91 1.73 -35.28
C THR A 486 12.97 0.38 -34.56
N TRP A 487 13.88 0.19 -33.61
CA TRP A 487 14.09 -1.07 -32.87
C TRP A 487 13.09 -1.27 -31.73
N SER A 488 12.97 -2.50 -31.23
CA SER A 488 12.14 -2.86 -30.07
C SER A 488 12.73 -4.03 -29.29
N HIS A 489 12.86 -3.91 -27.98
CA HIS A 489 13.25 -4.99 -27.07
C HIS A 489 12.18 -5.19 -26.01
N GLN A 490 11.53 -6.35 -25.99
CA GLN A 490 10.30 -6.54 -25.22
C GLN A 490 10.25 -7.85 -24.44
N LYS A 491 9.35 -7.87 -23.45
CA LYS A 491 8.97 -9.07 -22.68
C LYS A 491 10.19 -9.78 -22.10
N PRO A 492 11.00 -9.08 -21.27
CA PRO A 492 12.13 -9.72 -20.65
C PRO A 492 11.68 -10.75 -19.62
N ASP A 493 12.46 -11.81 -19.47
CA ASP A 493 12.31 -12.78 -18.40
C ASP A 493 13.69 -13.13 -17.80
N VAL A 494 13.72 -13.56 -16.54
CA VAL A 494 14.97 -13.79 -15.79
C VAL A 494 14.90 -15.03 -14.90
N GLY A 495 15.98 -15.81 -14.89
CA GLY A 495 16.23 -16.85 -13.88
C GLY A 495 17.58 -16.64 -13.19
N VAL A 496 17.77 -17.20 -11.98
CA VAL A 496 18.98 -17.03 -11.16
C VAL A 496 19.47 -18.38 -10.62
N ASP A 497 20.76 -18.68 -10.79
CA ASP A 497 21.38 -19.88 -10.23
C ASP A 497 21.81 -19.71 -8.76
N ASP A 498 22.29 -20.79 -8.12
CA ASP A 498 22.66 -20.76 -6.70
C ASP A 498 23.91 -19.92 -6.39
N GLN A 499 24.66 -19.53 -7.42
CA GLN A 499 25.81 -18.63 -7.29
C GLN A 499 25.42 -17.17 -7.57
N GLY A 500 24.15 -16.91 -7.85
CA GLY A 500 23.62 -15.58 -8.12
C GLY A 500 23.86 -15.09 -9.55
N ASN A 501 24.18 -15.98 -10.50
CA ASN A 501 24.23 -15.57 -11.90
C ASN A 501 22.81 -15.50 -12.46
N ALA A 502 22.43 -14.33 -12.94
CA ALA A 502 21.17 -14.12 -13.63
C ALA A 502 21.32 -14.47 -15.11
N ILE A 503 20.33 -15.18 -15.68
CA ILE A 503 20.17 -15.34 -17.12
C ILE A 503 18.91 -14.59 -17.52
N VAL A 504 19.05 -13.63 -18.44
CA VAL A 504 17.96 -12.77 -18.92
C VAL A 504 17.72 -13.03 -20.39
N VAL A 505 16.46 -13.18 -20.78
CA VAL A 505 16.01 -13.32 -22.17
C VAL A 505 15.04 -12.21 -22.54
N TRP A 506 14.94 -11.85 -23.82
CA TRP A 506 13.94 -10.91 -24.33
C TRP A 506 13.75 -11.06 -25.85
N ALA A 507 12.57 -10.64 -26.34
CA ALA A 507 12.29 -10.52 -27.75
C ALA A 507 13.02 -9.30 -28.32
N LYS A 508 13.83 -9.52 -29.35
CA LYS A 508 14.87 -8.61 -29.80
C LYS A 508 14.70 -8.25 -31.28
N ASP A 509 14.26 -7.02 -31.55
CA ASP A 509 14.20 -6.43 -32.88
C ASP A 509 15.18 -5.24 -32.95
N ASP A 510 16.40 -5.46 -33.45
CA ASP A 510 17.42 -4.38 -33.58
C ASP A 510 17.26 -3.55 -34.87
N ASP A 511 16.61 -4.09 -35.90
CA ASP A 511 16.56 -3.49 -37.24
C ASP A 511 15.22 -2.80 -37.54
N GLY A 512 14.23 -3.00 -36.68
CA GLY A 512 12.91 -2.39 -36.75
C GLY A 512 12.01 -2.97 -37.81
N ASN A 513 12.28 -4.19 -38.25
CA ASN A 513 11.50 -4.86 -39.26
C ASN A 513 10.21 -5.50 -38.70
N LYS A 514 9.99 -5.44 -37.38
CA LYS A 514 8.87 -6.04 -36.63
C LYS A 514 8.88 -7.57 -36.57
N TYR A 515 10.03 -8.18 -36.82
CA TYR A 515 10.30 -9.60 -36.63
C TYR A 515 11.42 -9.73 -35.60
N ALA A 516 11.07 -10.21 -34.42
CA ALA A 516 12.00 -10.36 -33.31
C ALA A 516 12.83 -11.66 -33.44
N ASP A 517 14.09 -11.57 -33.03
CA ASP A 517 14.97 -12.67 -32.62
C ASP A 517 14.89 -12.80 -31.08
N ILE A 518 15.57 -13.77 -30.46
CA ILE A 518 15.67 -13.88 -29.01
C ILE A 518 17.11 -13.62 -28.55
N ALA A 519 17.27 -12.61 -27.70
CA ALA A 519 18.52 -12.35 -27.02
C ALA A 519 18.60 -13.12 -25.70
N VAL A 520 19.81 -13.57 -25.36
CA VAL A 520 20.12 -14.19 -24.07
C VAL A 520 21.39 -13.54 -23.48
N ARG A 521 21.35 -13.15 -22.22
CA ARG A 521 22.48 -12.61 -21.47
C ARG A 521 22.65 -13.32 -20.15
N LYS A 522 23.89 -13.55 -19.74
CA LYS A 522 24.25 -13.92 -18.38
C LYS A 522 24.86 -12.72 -17.67
N VAL A 523 24.42 -12.45 -16.45
CA VAL A 523 24.94 -11.39 -15.58
C VAL A 523 25.39 -12.02 -14.27
N THR A 524 26.68 -11.86 -13.94
CA THR A 524 27.23 -12.38 -12.68
C THR A 524 26.93 -11.43 -11.50
N PRO A 525 27.06 -11.88 -10.24
CA PRO A 525 26.94 -10.99 -9.07
C PRO A 525 27.91 -9.79 -9.12
N GLY A 526 29.08 -9.96 -9.72
CA GLY A 526 30.06 -8.88 -9.94
C GLY A 526 29.65 -7.88 -11.02
N GLY A 527 28.52 -8.09 -11.70
CA GLY A 527 27.98 -7.20 -12.71
C GLY A 527 28.56 -7.37 -14.12
N THR A 528 29.35 -8.43 -14.36
CA THR A 528 29.83 -8.80 -15.69
C THR A 528 28.69 -9.35 -16.53
N VAL A 529 28.47 -8.76 -17.71
CA VAL A 529 27.47 -9.19 -18.70
C VAL A 529 28.15 -9.97 -19.82
N SER A 530 27.60 -11.14 -20.19
CA SER A 530 28.07 -11.97 -21.30
C SER A 530 26.91 -12.44 -22.17
N THR A 531 27.11 -12.44 -23.49
CA THR A 531 26.15 -12.99 -24.45
C THR A 531 26.17 -14.52 -24.44
N LEU A 532 24.99 -15.12 -24.39
CA LEU A 532 24.80 -16.57 -24.56
C LEU A 532 24.23 -16.88 -25.95
N PRO A 533 24.32 -18.13 -26.42
CA PRO A 533 23.72 -18.54 -27.69
C PRO A 533 22.20 -18.31 -27.73
N ARG A 534 21.68 -17.88 -28.89
CA ARG A 534 20.23 -17.79 -29.13
C ARG A 534 19.56 -19.17 -29.07
N PRO A 535 18.28 -19.27 -28.68
CA PRO A 535 17.62 -20.54 -28.47
C PRO A 535 17.21 -21.27 -29.75
N HIS A 536 17.07 -20.60 -30.87
CA HIS A 536 16.65 -21.21 -32.13
C HIS A 536 17.80 -21.38 -33.14
N ALA A 537 17.70 -22.35 -34.04
CA ALA A 537 18.70 -22.62 -35.08
C ALA A 537 18.49 -21.74 -36.32
N SER A 538 17.25 -21.46 -36.72
CA SER A 538 16.91 -20.50 -37.79
C SER A 538 16.27 -19.24 -37.21
N GLY A 539 16.50 -18.08 -37.81
CA GLY A 539 15.80 -16.82 -37.48
C GLY A 539 14.58 -16.59 -38.38
N ASP A 540 14.14 -17.60 -39.13
CA ASP A 540 12.96 -17.49 -39.98
C ASP A 540 11.69 -17.35 -39.12
N GLY A 541 10.78 -16.48 -39.55
CA GLY A 541 9.58 -16.16 -38.78
C GLY A 541 9.88 -15.34 -37.51
N ASP A 542 8.82 -14.83 -36.92
CA ASP A 542 8.88 -14.02 -35.70
C ASP A 542 9.08 -14.90 -34.46
N GLN A 543 9.98 -14.48 -33.56
CA GLN A 543 10.29 -15.15 -32.29
C GLN A 543 9.87 -14.26 -31.12
N LEU A 544 8.79 -14.63 -30.44
CA LEU A 544 8.09 -13.77 -29.50
C LEU A 544 8.03 -14.37 -28.09
N ARG A 545 7.92 -13.48 -27.09
CA ARG A 545 7.65 -13.82 -25.67
C ARG A 545 8.52 -14.96 -25.13
N PRO A 546 9.86 -14.81 -25.15
CA PRO A 546 10.74 -15.79 -24.55
C PRO A 546 10.60 -15.79 -23.02
N THR A 547 10.63 -16.99 -22.42
CA THR A 547 10.75 -17.20 -20.98
C THR A 547 11.96 -18.09 -20.68
N VAL A 548 12.55 -17.96 -19.49
CA VAL A 548 13.78 -18.66 -19.09
C VAL A 548 13.67 -19.24 -17.68
N ALA A 549 13.93 -20.54 -17.60
CA ALA A 549 14.06 -21.26 -16.33
C ALA A 549 15.53 -21.57 -16.07
N VAL A 550 16.04 -21.27 -14.87
CA VAL A 550 17.43 -21.54 -14.45
C VAL A 550 17.43 -22.41 -13.20
N ALA A 551 18.14 -23.54 -13.26
CA ALA A 551 18.32 -24.43 -12.12
C ALA A 551 19.46 -23.94 -11.22
N GLY A 552 19.50 -24.40 -9.96
CA GLY A 552 20.53 -24.02 -8.99
C GLY A 552 21.96 -24.32 -9.45
N ASP A 553 22.15 -25.32 -10.31
CA ASP A 553 23.44 -25.68 -10.90
C ASP A 553 23.89 -24.78 -12.07
N GLY A 554 23.03 -23.86 -12.52
CA GLY A 554 23.27 -22.96 -13.65
C GLY A 554 22.88 -23.54 -15.02
N SER A 555 22.28 -24.73 -15.06
CA SER A 555 21.59 -25.19 -16.28
C SER A 555 20.34 -24.36 -16.53
N TYR A 556 19.98 -24.18 -17.80
CA TYR A 556 18.85 -23.32 -18.15
C TYR A 556 18.12 -23.80 -19.39
N SER A 557 16.84 -23.45 -19.46
CA SER A 557 15.97 -23.71 -20.60
C SER A 557 15.23 -22.45 -20.99
N VAL A 558 15.04 -22.25 -22.29
CA VAL A 558 14.29 -21.12 -22.84
C VAL A 558 13.11 -21.67 -23.62
N ALA A 559 11.91 -21.14 -23.38
CA ALA A 559 10.70 -21.41 -24.15
C ALA A 559 10.22 -20.13 -24.85
N TRP A 560 9.61 -20.25 -26.04
CA TRP A 560 9.18 -19.08 -26.81
C TRP A 560 8.08 -19.40 -27.82
N GLU A 561 7.39 -18.36 -28.29
CA GLU A 561 6.46 -18.42 -29.42
C GLU A 561 7.23 -18.25 -30.73
N SER A 562 6.92 -19.09 -31.72
CA SER A 562 7.54 -19.01 -33.05
C SER A 562 6.50 -19.15 -34.15
N THR A 563 6.68 -18.38 -35.22
CA THR A 563 5.96 -18.52 -36.51
C THR A 563 6.85 -19.13 -37.61
N ALA A 564 7.98 -19.74 -37.24
CA ALA A 564 9.00 -20.27 -38.15
C ALA A 564 8.54 -21.42 -39.06
N ASP A 565 7.40 -22.06 -38.78
CA ASP A 565 6.86 -23.15 -39.60
C ASP A 565 6.14 -22.66 -40.88
N GLY A 566 6.10 -21.34 -41.10
CA GLY A 566 5.43 -20.71 -42.23
C GLY A 566 3.91 -20.64 -42.07
N SER A 567 3.36 -21.01 -40.90
CA SER A 567 1.97 -20.79 -40.55
C SER A 567 1.77 -19.36 -40.04
N THR A 568 0.54 -18.85 -40.14
CA THR A 568 0.14 -17.58 -39.49
C THR A 568 -0.18 -17.77 -38.00
N LEU A 569 0.20 -18.91 -37.41
CA LEU A 569 -0.20 -19.33 -36.07
C LEU A 569 1.05 -19.49 -35.20
N ASN A 570 0.95 -19.05 -33.95
CA ASN A 570 2.06 -19.18 -33.02
C ASN A 570 2.17 -20.62 -32.54
N GLN A 571 3.39 -21.12 -32.45
CA GLN A 571 3.71 -22.43 -31.89
C GLN A 571 4.75 -22.28 -30.78
N VAL A 572 4.70 -23.15 -29.78
CA VAL A 572 5.62 -23.07 -28.63
C VAL A 572 6.81 -23.99 -28.87
N TYR A 573 8.01 -23.45 -28.68
CA TYR A 573 9.27 -24.18 -28.80
C TYR A 573 10.10 -24.07 -27.52
N ALA A 574 11.07 -24.97 -27.35
CA ALA A 574 12.01 -24.93 -26.25
C ALA A 574 13.41 -25.45 -26.60
N SER A 575 14.40 -24.90 -25.89
CA SER A 575 15.83 -25.25 -25.98
C SER A 575 16.42 -25.30 -24.57
N SER A 576 17.48 -26.10 -24.36
CA SER A 576 18.10 -26.26 -23.04
C SER A 576 19.61 -26.41 -23.14
N TRP A 577 20.32 -25.96 -22.10
CA TRP A 577 21.76 -26.03 -21.96
C TRP A 577 22.16 -26.57 -20.58
N SER A 578 23.31 -27.24 -20.53
CA SER A 578 23.95 -27.68 -19.30
C SER A 578 24.59 -26.51 -18.54
N PRO A 579 25.02 -26.72 -17.29
CA PRO A 579 25.76 -25.71 -16.51
C PRO A 579 27.04 -25.22 -17.17
N THR A 580 27.66 -26.08 -18.00
CA THR A 580 28.88 -25.75 -18.74
C THR A 580 28.59 -24.99 -20.04
N GLY A 581 27.32 -24.66 -20.31
CA GLY A 581 26.87 -24.02 -21.55
C GLY A 581 26.75 -24.98 -22.75
N ALA A 582 26.79 -26.30 -22.53
CA ALA A 582 26.62 -27.25 -23.62
C ALA A 582 25.13 -27.41 -23.97
N LEU A 583 24.79 -27.26 -25.24
CA LEU A 583 23.42 -27.44 -25.74
C LEU A 583 22.96 -28.89 -25.50
N ARG A 584 21.83 -29.05 -24.82
CA ARG A 584 21.17 -30.34 -24.54
C ARG A 584 20.20 -30.72 -25.65
N TYR A 585 19.33 -29.78 -26.03
CA TYR A 585 18.43 -29.86 -27.18
C TYR A 585 18.08 -28.45 -27.66
N GLN A 586 17.63 -28.35 -28.90
CA GLN A 586 17.27 -27.10 -29.56
C GLN A 586 15.99 -27.28 -30.37
N ASP A 587 15.16 -26.24 -30.43
CA ASP A 587 13.97 -26.17 -31.31
C ASP A 587 13.00 -27.33 -31.12
N VAL A 588 12.81 -27.80 -29.89
CA VAL A 588 11.80 -28.82 -29.60
C VAL A 588 10.42 -28.17 -29.61
N GLN A 589 9.59 -28.50 -30.59
CA GLN A 589 8.19 -28.03 -30.63
C GLN A 589 7.35 -28.69 -29.52
N VAL A 590 6.80 -27.87 -28.63
CA VAL A 590 6.09 -28.27 -27.41
C VAL A 590 4.58 -28.31 -27.60
N SER A 591 4.00 -27.41 -28.39
CA SER A 591 2.55 -27.16 -28.44
C SER A 591 1.67 -28.20 -29.14
N THR A 592 2.23 -29.17 -29.89
CA THR A 592 1.42 -30.05 -30.76
C THR A 592 0.64 -31.13 -29.99
N ILE A 593 -0.65 -30.87 -29.72
CA ILE A 593 -1.64 -31.81 -29.19
C ILE A 593 -2.65 -32.13 -30.30
N ASN A 594 -2.48 -33.26 -31.01
CA ASN A 594 -3.33 -33.73 -32.13
C ASN A 594 -3.20 -32.97 -33.47
N SER A 595 -3.25 -33.72 -34.58
CA SER A 595 -2.92 -33.28 -35.95
C SER A 595 -4.13 -32.86 -36.80
N GLY A 596 -4.96 -31.94 -36.30
CA GLY A 596 -6.12 -31.33 -37.00
C GLY A 596 -5.82 -29.93 -37.56
N VAL A 597 -6.87 -29.14 -37.89
CA VAL A 597 -6.72 -27.72 -38.23
C VAL A 597 -6.09 -27.02 -37.01
N ALA A 598 -4.77 -26.79 -37.05
CA ALA A 598 -4.05 -26.23 -35.92
C ALA A 598 -4.62 -24.85 -35.58
N GLY A 599 -4.91 -24.60 -34.29
CA GLY A 599 -5.08 -23.24 -33.77
C GLY A 599 -3.77 -22.67 -33.23
N SER A 600 -3.83 -21.45 -32.70
CA SER A 600 -2.65 -20.68 -32.30
C SER A 600 -2.32 -20.90 -30.82
N ASN A 601 -1.08 -21.31 -30.52
CA ASN A 601 -0.56 -21.61 -29.19
C ASN A 601 0.37 -20.48 -28.71
N ARG A 602 0.12 -19.91 -27.53
CA ARG A 602 0.68 -18.62 -27.12
C ARG A 602 1.11 -18.60 -25.65
N ARG A 603 1.86 -17.57 -25.25
CA ARG A 603 2.31 -17.25 -23.88
C ARG A 603 2.90 -18.44 -23.14
N PRO A 604 4.03 -18.99 -23.61
CA PRO A 604 4.68 -20.05 -22.88
C PRO A 604 5.32 -19.50 -21.61
N ASP A 605 5.21 -20.26 -20.53
CA ASP A 605 6.02 -20.07 -19.34
C ASP A 605 6.73 -21.39 -18.99
N ALA A 606 7.93 -21.30 -18.40
CA ALA A 606 8.82 -22.45 -18.20
C ALA A 606 9.41 -22.49 -16.80
N ALA A 607 9.48 -23.69 -16.23
CA ALA A 607 10.21 -23.95 -14.99
C ALA A 607 11.08 -25.21 -15.11
N ILE A 608 12.19 -25.26 -14.39
CA ILE A 608 13.18 -26.35 -14.46
C ILE A 608 13.37 -26.97 -13.08
N ASP A 609 13.48 -28.30 -13.01
CA ASP A 609 13.77 -29.03 -11.78
C ASP A 609 15.28 -29.28 -11.59
N ASP A 610 15.69 -29.80 -10.43
CA ASP A 610 17.11 -30.04 -10.10
C ASP A 610 17.76 -31.11 -10.99
N ALA A 611 16.96 -31.95 -11.65
CA ALA A 611 17.44 -32.92 -12.62
C ALA A 611 17.59 -32.33 -14.04
N GLY A 612 17.22 -31.07 -14.24
CA GLY A 612 17.27 -30.37 -15.52
C GLY A 612 16.11 -30.71 -16.45
N ASN A 613 15.01 -31.28 -15.95
CA ASN A 613 13.78 -31.45 -16.73
C ASN A 613 12.99 -30.14 -16.69
N THR A 614 12.41 -29.76 -17.83
CA THR A 614 11.71 -28.47 -17.98
C THR A 614 10.22 -28.70 -18.18
N VAL A 615 9.40 -28.17 -17.28
CA VAL A 615 7.95 -28.07 -17.45
C VAL A 615 7.63 -26.77 -18.19
N ILE A 616 6.67 -26.84 -19.10
CA ILE A 616 6.24 -25.70 -19.92
C ILE A 616 4.71 -25.67 -19.92
N ALA A 617 4.14 -24.51 -19.63
CA ALA A 617 2.70 -24.24 -19.72
C ALA A 617 2.43 -23.19 -20.81
N TRP A 618 1.30 -23.28 -21.53
CA TRP A 618 0.96 -22.34 -22.61
C TRP A 618 -0.55 -22.22 -22.83
N GLU A 619 -1.00 -21.16 -23.50
CA GLU A 619 -2.37 -21.03 -24.03
C GLU A 619 -2.55 -21.98 -25.21
N GLU A 620 -3.47 -22.93 -25.09
CA GLU A 620 -3.64 -24.06 -25.99
C GLU A 620 -4.96 -23.98 -26.76
N ASP A 621 -4.88 -24.11 -28.08
CA ASP A 621 -6.01 -24.13 -29.04
C ASP A 621 -5.73 -25.17 -30.14
N ALA A 622 -5.25 -26.37 -29.78
CA ALA A 622 -4.76 -27.30 -30.81
C ALA A 622 -5.89 -27.89 -31.67
N ASP A 623 -7.15 -27.76 -31.25
CA ASP A 623 -8.33 -28.15 -32.04
C ASP A 623 -8.88 -27.03 -32.95
N GLY A 624 -8.33 -25.82 -32.85
CA GLY A 624 -8.66 -24.67 -33.69
C GLY A 624 -10.08 -24.16 -33.52
N ASN A 625 -10.72 -24.44 -32.38
CA ASN A 625 -12.10 -24.02 -32.11
C ASN A 625 -12.19 -22.59 -31.54
N GLY A 626 -11.04 -21.97 -31.20
CA GLY A 626 -10.93 -20.63 -30.64
C GLY A 626 -11.18 -20.55 -29.12
N GLY A 627 -11.31 -21.70 -28.46
CA GLY A 627 -11.41 -21.88 -27.03
C GLY A 627 -10.04 -22.20 -26.44
N LEU A 628 -9.50 -21.27 -25.66
CA LEU A 628 -8.20 -21.41 -25.04
C LEU A 628 -8.28 -22.28 -23.77
N ASN A 629 -7.44 -23.30 -23.72
CA ASN A 629 -7.10 -24.07 -22.54
C ASN A 629 -5.67 -23.76 -22.09
N ILE A 630 -5.24 -24.40 -21.01
CA ILE A 630 -3.84 -24.40 -20.57
C ILE A 630 -3.19 -25.72 -20.97
N GLY A 631 -2.30 -25.68 -21.95
CA GLY A 631 -1.44 -26.81 -22.30
C GLY A 631 -0.30 -26.98 -21.30
N VAL A 632 0.09 -28.22 -21.01
CA VAL A 632 1.23 -28.56 -20.14
C VAL A 632 2.03 -29.71 -20.74
N ALA A 633 3.35 -29.63 -20.67
CA ALA A 633 4.28 -30.70 -21.02
C ALA A 633 5.56 -30.62 -20.17
N LYS A 634 6.28 -31.74 -20.04
CA LYS A 634 7.60 -31.76 -19.38
C LYS A 634 8.64 -32.45 -20.25
N LEU A 635 9.68 -31.72 -20.61
CA LEU A 635 10.82 -32.21 -21.37
C LEU A 635 11.90 -32.75 -20.42
N ASN A 636 12.53 -33.86 -20.77
CA ASN A 636 13.75 -34.33 -20.13
C ASN A 636 14.99 -33.69 -20.75
N THR A 637 16.17 -33.95 -20.19
CA THR A 637 17.45 -33.39 -20.65
C THR A 637 17.84 -33.79 -22.08
N SER A 638 17.12 -34.72 -22.73
CA SER A 638 17.31 -35.11 -24.14
C SER A 638 16.26 -34.51 -25.08
N GLY A 639 15.35 -33.66 -24.57
CA GLY A 639 14.23 -33.10 -25.33
C GLY A 639 13.05 -34.05 -25.51
N GLY A 640 13.06 -35.20 -24.84
CA GLY A 640 11.93 -36.16 -24.85
C GLY A 640 10.88 -35.81 -23.79
N PHE A 641 9.62 -36.15 -24.03
CA PHE A 641 8.52 -35.86 -23.11
C PHE A 641 8.51 -36.86 -21.93
N SER A 642 8.92 -36.40 -20.75
CA SER A 642 8.75 -37.14 -19.49
C SER A 642 7.34 -37.01 -18.92
N VAL A 643 6.67 -35.89 -19.21
CA VAL A 643 5.21 -35.74 -19.13
C VAL A 643 4.72 -35.42 -20.54
N ALA A 644 3.86 -36.30 -21.06
CA ALA A 644 3.24 -36.09 -22.37
C ALA A 644 2.43 -34.79 -22.38
N ARG A 645 2.45 -34.11 -23.53
CA ARG A 645 1.65 -32.91 -23.79
C ARG A 645 0.16 -33.21 -23.54
N LYS A 646 -0.52 -32.31 -22.84
CA LYS A 646 -1.96 -32.44 -22.52
C LYS A 646 -2.54 -31.11 -22.06
N VAL A 647 -3.87 -31.06 -21.98
CA VAL A 647 -4.60 -30.00 -21.27
C VAL A 647 -4.42 -30.17 -19.75
N GLY A 648 -4.05 -29.09 -19.07
CA GLY A 648 -3.73 -29.00 -17.64
C GLY A 648 -4.91 -28.53 -16.77
N ASN A 649 -5.77 -27.66 -17.28
CA ASN A 649 -7.03 -27.28 -16.62
C ASN A 649 -8.08 -28.40 -16.72
N SER A 650 -9.11 -28.32 -15.89
CA SER A 650 -10.32 -29.13 -15.93
C SER A 650 -11.59 -28.31 -16.17
N LEU A 651 -11.57 -27.03 -15.81
CA LEU A 651 -12.60 -26.06 -16.18
C LEU A 651 -12.55 -25.77 -17.68
N ALA A 652 -13.69 -25.92 -18.36
CA ALA A 652 -13.81 -25.72 -19.81
C ALA A 652 -14.93 -24.72 -20.16
N ASP A 653 -15.53 -24.08 -19.16
CA ASP A 653 -16.62 -23.13 -19.40
C ASP A 653 -16.10 -21.78 -19.92
N GLY A 654 -14.89 -21.32 -19.57
CA GLY A 654 -14.29 -20.07 -20.06
C GLY A 654 -13.01 -20.23 -20.88
N GLN A 655 -12.46 -19.10 -21.31
CA GLN A 655 -11.13 -18.97 -21.90
C GLN A 655 -10.08 -19.01 -20.79
N GLN A 656 -9.17 -19.97 -20.85
CA GLN A 656 -8.07 -20.08 -19.90
C GLN A 656 -6.82 -19.45 -20.53
N THR A 657 -6.34 -18.37 -19.95
CA THR A 657 -5.33 -17.49 -20.54
C THR A 657 -4.17 -17.20 -19.60
N LYS A 658 -3.04 -16.73 -20.15
CA LYS A 658 -1.86 -16.25 -19.40
C LYS A 658 -1.38 -17.21 -18.30
N PRO A 659 -0.95 -18.43 -18.65
CA PRO A 659 -0.44 -19.36 -17.65
C PRO A 659 0.93 -18.92 -17.11
N ALA A 660 1.16 -19.21 -15.83
CA ALA A 660 2.46 -19.17 -15.18
C ALA A 660 2.72 -20.53 -14.50
N VAL A 661 3.96 -21.01 -14.50
CA VAL A 661 4.36 -22.32 -13.99
C VAL A 661 5.62 -22.24 -13.12
N ALA A 662 5.60 -22.95 -12.00
CA ALA A 662 6.78 -23.12 -11.14
C ALA A 662 6.99 -24.60 -10.80
N SER A 663 8.26 -25.02 -10.69
CA SER A 663 8.66 -26.39 -10.38
C SER A 663 9.42 -26.46 -9.05
N THR A 664 9.20 -27.51 -8.29
CA THR A 664 10.04 -27.91 -7.16
C THR A 664 11.30 -28.60 -7.66
N GLY A 665 12.34 -28.70 -6.82
CA GLY A 665 13.56 -29.45 -7.15
C GLY A 665 13.32 -30.94 -7.47
N ASP A 666 12.30 -31.56 -6.85
CA ASP A 666 11.89 -32.96 -7.13
C ASP A 666 10.95 -33.12 -8.33
N GLY A 667 10.66 -32.02 -9.04
CA GLY A 667 9.97 -32.02 -10.32
C GLY A 667 8.44 -31.99 -10.26
N ARG A 668 7.83 -31.88 -9.07
CA ARG A 668 6.43 -31.45 -8.92
C ARG A 668 6.30 -30.02 -9.42
N PHE A 669 5.10 -29.62 -9.84
CA PHE A 669 4.92 -28.28 -10.39
C PHE A 669 3.51 -27.75 -10.16
N VAL A 670 3.37 -26.44 -10.20
CA VAL A 670 2.10 -25.72 -10.09
C VAL A 670 1.91 -24.85 -11.31
N VAL A 671 0.67 -24.75 -11.78
CA VAL A 671 0.30 -23.83 -12.85
C VAL A 671 -0.79 -22.90 -12.33
N ALA A 672 -0.66 -21.59 -12.55
CA ALA A 672 -1.67 -20.58 -12.29
C ALA A 672 -2.08 -19.90 -13.61
N TRP A 673 -3.33 -19.47 -13.75
CA TRP A 673 -3.83 -18.88 -14.98
C TRP A 673 -5.06 -18.00 -14.76
N THR A 674 -5.39 -17.16 -15.76
CA THR A 674 -6.60 -16.34 -15.80
C THR A 674 -7.74 -17.13 -16.44
N ASP A 675 -8.91 -17.11 -15.81
CA ASP A 675 -10.16 -17.68 -16.32
C ASP A 675 -11.11 -16.54 -16.73
N GLU A 676 -11.39 -16.45 -18.02
CA GLU A 676 -12.24 -15.43 -18.62
C GLU A 676 -13.48 -16.09 -19.24
N TYR A 677 -14.65 -15.96 -18.62
CA TYR A 677 -15.87 -16.55 -19.18
C TYR A 677 -16.61 -15.57 -20.07
N THR A 678 -16.56 -15.77 -21.38
CA THR A 678 -17.33 -15.02 -22.37
C THR A 678 -18.48 -15.84 -22.94
N THR A 679 -19.62 -15.21 -23.26
CA THR A 679 -20.54 -15.79 -24.25
C THR A 679 -19.78 -15.97 -25.57
N GLY A 680 -20.21 -16.89 -26.44
CA GLY A 680 -19.66 -17.02 -27.80
C GLY A 680 -19.76 -15.75 -28.70
N THR A 681 -20.22 -14.62 -28.15
CA THR A 681 -20.20 -13.28 -28.76
C THR A 681 -19.12 -12.36 -28.17
N GLY A 682 -18.22 -12.87 -27.33
CA GLY A 682 -17.13 -12.12 -26.70
C GLY A 682 -17.56 -11.26 -25.51
N THR A 683 -18.79 -11.40 -25.01
CA THR A 683 -19.28 -10.65 -23.84
C THR A 683 -18.95 -11.40 -22.56
N LEU A 684 -18.19 -10.80 -21.64
CA LEU A 684 -17.94 -11.40 -20.32
C LEU A 684 -19.25 -11.65 -19.57
N VAL A 685 -19.43 -12.87 -19.06
CA VAL A 685 -20.63 -13.32 -18.35
C VAL A 685 -20.41 -13.41 -16.84
N ARG A 686 -19.16 -13.65 -16.40
CA ARG A 686 -18.72 -13.51 -15.01
C ARG A 686 -17.40 -12.72 -14.97
N PRO A 687 -17.05 -12.09 -13.84
CA PRO A 687 -15.78 -11.39 -13.74
C PRO A 687 -14.60 -12.37 -13.82
N GLN A 688 -13.47 -11.90 -14.34
CA GLN A 688 -12.25 -12.69 -14.55
C GLN A 688 -11.68 -13.17 -13.20
N ARG A 689 -11.12 -14.38 -13.17
CA ARG A 689 -10.61 -15.01 -11.93
C ARG A 689 -9.26 -15.67 -12.17
N ILE A 690 -8.43 -15.73 -11.12
CA ILE A 690 -7.21 -16.55 -11.18
C ILE A 690 -7.50 -17.94 -10.61
N ASN A 691 -7.14 -18.96 -11.38
CA ASN A 691 -7.13 -20.35 -10.94
C ASN A 691 -5.71 -20.87 -10.80
N GLN A 692 -5.55 -21.95 -10.03
CA GLN A 692 -4.31 -22.68 -9.90
C GLN A 692 -4.56 -24.19 -9.83
N ARG A 693 -3.54 -24.97 -10.19
CA ARG A 693 -3.51 -26.42 -10.02
C ARG A 693 -2.10 -26.94 -9.77
N PHE A 694 -1.96 -27.75 -8.73
CA PHE A 694 -0.72 -28.44 -8.39
C PHE A 694 -0.68 -29.84 -9.03
N PHE A 695 0.50 -30.26 -9.50
CA PHE A 695 0.76 -31.52 -10.17
C PHE A 695 1.95 -32.26 -9.54
N SER A 696 1.85 -33.59 -9.51
CA SER A 696 2.98 -34.47 -9.20
C SER A 696 4.06 -34.41 -10.28
N ALA A 697 5.24 -34.97 -9.99
CA ALA A 697 6.37 -34.99 -10.93
C ALA A 697 6.10 -35.74 -12.25
N THR A 698 5.13 -36.68 -12.24
CA THR A 698 4.67 -37.39 -13.43
C THR A 698 3.48 -36.69 -14.11
N GLY A 699 3.14 -35.49 -13.68
CA GLY A 699 2.06 -34.66 -14.21
C GLY A 699 0.66 -35.05 -13.75
N THR A 700 0.48 -35.96 -12.79
CA THR A 700 -0.86 -36.23 -12.23
C THR A 700 -1.31 -35.07 -11.35
N PRO A 701 -2.50 -34.48 -11.54
CA PRO A 701 -2.99 -33.41 -10.66
C PRO A 701 -3.16 -33.88 -9.22
N ALA A 702 -2.73 -33.06 -8.26
CA ALA A 702 -2.91 -33.30 -6.83
C ALA A 702 -4.32 -32.90 -6.34
N ALA A 703 -4.98 -31.96 -7.04
CA ALA A 703 -6.32 -31.48 -6.74
C ALA A 703 -7.07 -31.02 -8.01
N ALA A 704 -8.35 -30.65 -7.83
CA ALA A 704 -9.12 -29.92 -8.83
C ALA A 704 -8.59 -28.48 -8.98
N ASP A 705 -8.96 -27.82 -10.08
CA ASP A 705 -8.69 -26.40 -10.27
C ASP A 705 -9.32 -25.62 -9.10
N ARG A 706 -8.56 -24.70 -8.51
CA ARG A 706 -9.06 -23.84 -7.44
C ARG A 706 -8.76 -22.40 -7.72
N ARG A 707 -9.71 -21.54 -7.37
CA ARG A 707 -9.52 -20.10 -7.42
C ARG A 707 -8.52 -19.67 -6.35
N THR A 708 -7.75 -18.64 -6.64
CA THR A 708 -6.87 -18.03 -5.63
C THR A 708 -7.67 -17.39 -4.50
N VAL A 709 -8.93 -17.07 -4.78
CA VAL A 709 -9.88 -16.44 -3.89
C VAL A 709 -11.23 -17.12 -4.06
N GLU A 710 -11.77 -17.68 -2.97
CA GLU A 710 -13.13 -18.22 -2.97
C GLU A 710 -14.13 -17.05 -3.04
N ASP A 711 -15.05 -17.10 -4.02
CA ASP A 711 -16.24 -16.26 -3.96
C ASP A 711 -17.06 -16.76 -2.76
N GLY A 712 -17.46 -15.87 -1.86
CA GLY A 712 -18.41 -16.24 -0.81
C GLY A 712 -19.63 -16.86 -1.49
N THR A 713 -19.95 -18.12 -1.18
CA THR A 713 -21.06 -18.86 -1.79
C THR A 713 -22.32 -18.00 -1.80
N ASP A 714 -23.09 -18.02 -2.88
CA ASP A 714 -24.30 -17.21 -3.18
C ASP A 714 -25.41 -17.19 -2.11
N THR A 715 -25.20 -17.74 -0.91
CA THR A 715 -26.08 -17.64 0.25
C THR A 715 -25.48 -16.93 1.47
N GLY A 716 -24.32 -16.26 1.37
CA GLY A 716 -23.97 -15.15 2.27
C GLY A 716 -22.50 -14.69 2.25
N PRO A 717 -22.19 -13.53 2.87
CA PRO A 717 -22.99 -12.31 2.96
C PRO A 717 -22.75 -11.46 1.71
N TYR A 718 -23.74 -10.67 1.30
CA TYR A 718 -23.48 -9.55 0.42
C TYR A 718 -22.31 -8.73 0.98
N VAL A 719 -21.21 -8.77 0.23
CA VAL A 719 -20.61 -7.56 -0.33
C VAL A 719 -21.71 -6.50 -0.41
N ASP A 720 -21.79 -5.62 0.60
CA ASP A 720 -22.45 -4.32 0.42
C ASP A 720 -21.99 -3.82 -0.95
N GLY A 721 -22.91 -3.43 -1.84
CA GLY A 721 -22.74 -3.23 -3.28
C GLY A 721 -21.67 -2.21 -3.72
N LYS A 722 -20.72 -1.92 -2.82
CA LYS A 722 -19.55 -1.06 -2.91
C LYS A 722 -18.22 -1.79 -3.16
N ARG A 723 -18.07 -3.13 -2.97
CA ARG A 723 -16.76 -3.82 -3.17
C ARG A 723 -16.81 -5.31 -3.59
N PRO A 724 -17.31 -5.67 -4.78
CA PRO A 724 -17.16 -7.04 -5.30
C PRO A 724 -15.68 -7.35 -5.57
N VAL A 725 -15.28 -8.63 -5.43
CA VAL A 725 -14.05 -9.12 -6.09
C VAL A 725 -14.26 -8.89 -7.59
N SER A 726 -13.53 -7.91 -8.14
CA SER A 726 -13.64 -7.55 -9.57
C SER A 726 -12.80 -8.50 -10.43
N ASP A 727 -12.54 -8.09 -11.66
CA ASP A 727 -11.70 -8.83 -12.61
C ASP A 727 -10.28 -9.00 -12.05
N GLN A 728 -9.82 -10.25 -12.04
CA GLN A 728 -8.45 -10.62 -11.73
C GLN A 728 -7.73 -11.09 -12.99
N ALA A 729 -6.48 -10.67 -13.16
CA ALA A 729 -5.68 -11.01 -14.34
C ALA A 729 -4.18 -11.08 -14.00
N ASP A 730 -3.38 -11.49 -14.99
CA ASP A 730 -1.92 -11.44 -14.96
C ASP A 730 -1.33 -12.18 -13.74
N ALA A 731 -1.66 -13.46 -13.62
CA ALA A 731 -1.16 -14.30 -12.54
C ALA A 731 0.31 -14.67 -12.73
N ASP A 732 1.05 -14.74 -11.63
CA ASP A 732 2.35 -15.38 -11.56
C ASP A 732 2.42 -16.30 -10.32
N VAL A 733 3.26 -17.33 -10.37
CA VAL A 733 3.33 -18.37 -9.33
C VAL A 733 4.76 -18.75 -9.01
N ALA A 734 5.02 -18.97 -7.72
CA ALA A 734 6.29 -19.52 -7.26
C ALA A 734 6.06 -20.61 -6.22
N VAL A 735 6.88 -21.67 -6.26
CA VAL A 735 6.74 -22.87 -5.42
C VAL A 735 8.02 -23.12 -4.63
N ALA A 736 7.87 -23.51 -3.37
CA ALA A 736 8.95 -23.98 -2.51
C ALA A 736 9.09 -25.50 -2.60
N ASP A 737 10.25 -26.06 -2.23
CA ASP A 737 10.53 -27.50 -2.35
C ASP A 737 9.59 -28.40 -1.54
N ASP A 738 8.97 -27.89 -0.47
CA ASP A 738 7.95 -28.63 0.28
C ASP A 738 6.60 -28.74 -0.48
N GLY A 739 6.46 -28.02 -1.60
CA GLY A 739 5.27 -27.95 -2.45
C GLY A 739 4.28 -26.87 -2.03
N THR A 740 4.58 -26.07 -1.00
CA THR A 740 3.81 -24.85 -0.72
C THR A 740 4.13 -23.80 -1.79
N PHE A 741 3.15 -22.99 -2.16
CA PHE A 741 3.32 -22.02 -3.25
C PHE A 741 2.57 -20.72 -2.98
N VAL A 742 2.97 -19.68 -3.70
CA VAL A 742 2.36 -18.36 -3.67
C VAL A 742 1.93 -17.99 -5.07
N VAL A 743 0.72 -17.44 -5.20
CA VAL A 743 0.22 -16.87 -6.45
C VAL A 743 0.08 -15.36 -6.25
N ALA A 744 0.61 -14.59 -7.20
CA ALA A 744 0.43 -13.14 -7.31
C ALA A 744 -0.50 -12.82 -8.48
N TRP A 745 -1.27 -11.73 -8.42
CA TRP A 745 -2.18 -11.31 -9.48
C TRP A 745 -2.51 -9.84 -9.41
N LYS A 746 -2.98 -9.30 -10.55
CA LYS A 746 -3.57 -7.97 -10.66
C LYS A 746 -5.08 -8.05 -10.44
N GLU A 747 -5.65 -7.09 -9.74
CA GLU A 747 -7.09 -7.03 -9.46
C GLU A 747 -7.65 -5.63 -9.66
N ALA A 748 -8.69 -5.51 -10.48
CA ALA A 748 -9.36 -4.24 -10.73
C ALA A 748 -10.20 -3.79 -9.53
N PHE A 749 -10.25 -2.48 -9.29
CA PHE A 749 -11.09 -1.89 -8.24
C PHE A 749 -12.22 -1.05 -8.84
N ASP A 750 -13.14 -1.68 -9.58
CA ASP A 750 -14.34 -0.98 -10.07
C ASP A 750 -15.20 -0.48 -8.90
N VAL A 751 -15.35 0.84 -8.77
CA VAL A 751 -16.28 1.44 -7.80
C VAL A 751 -17.63 1.63 -8.48
N ILE A 752 -18.65 0.93 -7.99
CA ILE A 752 -20.05 1.22 -8.30
C ILE A 752 -20.54 2.27 -7.30
N VAL A 753 -20.68 3.53 -7.72
CA VAL A 753 -21.30 4.58 -6.89
C VAL A 753 -22.76 4.72 -7.27
N GLY A 754 -23.66 4.28 -6.39
CA GLY A 754 -25.10 4.44 -6.58
C GLY A 754 -25.70 3.42 -7.55
N ASN A 755 -26.01 3.84 -8.77
CA ASN A 755 -26.65 2.98 -9.78
C ASN A 755 -25.63 1.96 -10.34
N PRO A 756 -25.94 0.65 -10.39
CA PRO A 756 -25.07 -0.37 -11.00
C PRO A 756 -24.67 -0.13 -12.46
N ALA A 757 -25.28 0.84 -13.15
CA ALA A 757 -24.88 1.28 -14.48
C ALA A 757 -23.68 2.24 -14.53
N THR A 758 -23.23 2.79 -13.39
CA THR A 758 -22.10 3.73 -13.33
C THR A 758 -20.91 3.07 -12.62
N ARG A 759 -20.03 2.45 -13.42
CA ARG A 759 -18.74 1.96 -12.95
C ARG A 759 -17.69 3.04 -13.16
N TYR A 760 -17.01 3.43 -12.09
CA TYR A 760 -15.73 4.11 -12.21
C TYR A 760 -14.68 3.02 -12.25
N ALA A 761 -13.92 2.94 -13.35
CA ALA A 761 -12.72 2.11 -13.38
C ALA A 761 -11.81 2.61 -12.27
N GLY A 762 -11.68 1.85 -11.18
CA GLY A 762 -10.63 2.13 -10.22
C GLY A 762 -9.31 1.61 -10.73
N GLN A 763 -8.24 2.07 -10.10
CA GLN A 763 -6.89 1.61 -10.38
C GLN A 763 -6.76 0.12 -10.01
N ASP A 764 -6.00 -0.62 -10.79
CA ASP A 764 -5.68 -2.01 -10.53
C ASP A 764 -4.72 -2.11 -9.33
N ASP A 765 -4.99 -2.92 -8.30
CA ASP A 765 -4.00 -3.23 -7.25
C ASP A 765 -3.30 -4.58 -7.54
N VAL A 766 -2.13 -4.77 -6.94
CA VAL A 766 -1.42 -6.06 -6.95
C VAL A 766 -1.64 -6.82 -5.66
N TRP A 767 -1.93 -8.11 -5.78
CA TRP A 767 -2.24 -9.01 -4.67
C TRP A 767 -1.38 -10.26 -4.71
N ALA A 768 -1.20 -10.90 -3.55
CA ALA A 768 -0.64 -12.24 -3.48
C ALA A 768 -1.25 -13.06 -2.35
N ARG A 769 -1.22 -14.39 -2.48
CA ARG A 769 -1.70 -15.35 -1.47
C ARG A 769 -0.90 -16.64 -1.47
N GLY A 770 -0.75 -17.22 -0.29
CA GLY A 770 -0.12 -18.51 -0.03
C GLY A 770 -1.06 -19.72 -0.01
N PHE A 771 -0.53 -20.85 -0.47
CA PHE A 771 -1.23 -22.13 -0.59
C PHE A 771 -0.35 -23.30 -0.14
N ASN A 772 -1.00 -24.35 0.36
CA ASN A 772 -0.46 -25.70 0.51
C ASN A 772 -0.50 -26.42 -0.84
N ALA A 773 0.27 -27.50 -1.00
CA ALA A 773 0.30 -28.33 -2.22
C ALA A 773 -1.06 -28.91 -2.64
N ASP A 774 -2.01 -29.04 -1.71
CA ASP A 774 -3.38 -29.46 -1.99
C ASP A 774 -4.30 -28.31 -2.43
N GLY A 775 -3.75 -27.10 -2.57
CA GLY A 775 -4.44 -25.86 -2.92
C GLY A 775 -5.24 -25.23 -1.76
N THR A 776 -5.09 -25.70 -0.51
CA THR A 776 -5.72 -25.05 0.66
C THR A 776 -4.87 -23.89 1.15
N THR A 777 -5.45 -23.00 1.94
CA THR A 777 -4.78 -21.76 2.40
C THR A 777 -4.55 -21.73 3.91
N THR A 778 -4.84 -22.85 4.59
CA THR A 778 -4.71 -22.98 6.04
C THR A 778 -3.26 -22.81 6.47
N GLY A 779 -3.00 -21.87 7.39
CA GLY A 779 -1.66 -21.61 7.91
C GLY A 779 -0.71 -21.02 6.89
N ARG A 780 -1.23 -20.38 5.84
CA ARG A 780 -0.45 -19.78 4.75
C ARG A 780 -0.60 -18.27 4.71
N PHE A 781 0.27 -17.65 3.92
CA PHE A 781 0.26 -16.23 3.65
C PHE A 781 -1.15 -15.78 3.21
N PRO A 782 -1.83 -14.90 3.97
CA PRO A 782 -3.19 -14.48 3.63
C PRO A 782 -3.20 -13.65 2.35
N ALA A 783 -4.34 -13.61 1.66
CA ALA A 783 -4.51 -12.69 0.53
C ALA A 783 -4.25 -11.25 0.98
N THR A 784 -3.20 -10.64 0.45
CA THR A 784 -2.70 -9.34 0.90
C THR A 784 -2.41 -8.46 -0.31
N ARG A 785 -2.77 -7.17 -0.23
CA ARG A 785 -2.38 -6.17 -1.20
C ARG A 785 -0.89 -5.86 -1.08
N MET A 786 -0.18 -5.90 -2.19
CA MET A 786 1.27 -5.76 -2.26
C MET A 786 1.71 -4.34 -2.60
N ASN A 787 0.87 -3.51 -3.23
CA ASN A 787 1.14 -2.07 -3.38
C ASN A 787 0.90 -1.28 -2.08
N VAL A 788 1.85 -0.40 -1.77
CA VAL A 788 1.82 0.49 -0.58
C VAL A 788 1.09 1.78 -0.90
N VAL A 789 1.33 2.31 -2.10
CA VAL A 789 0.67 3.49 -2.65
C VAL A 789 -0.51 3.03 -3.49
N THR A 790 -1.59 3.80 -3.42
CA THR A 790 -2.88 3.49 -4.06
C THR A 790 -3.26 4.54 -5.10
N GLY A 791 -2.34 5.46 -5.39
CA GLY A 791 -2.46 6.39 -6.52
C GLY A 791 -1.74 5.81 -7.73
N GLY A 792 -2.19 6.19 -8.92
CA GLY A 792 -1.69 5.60 -10.18
C GLY A 792 -2.15 4.15 -10.42
N GLY A 793 -1.85 3.59 -11.58
CA GLY A 793 -2.17 2.19 -11.91
C GLY A 793 -1.07 1.21 -11.46
N GLN A 794 -1.45 0.03 -10.98
CA GLN A 794 -0.50 -1.05 -10.67
C GLN A 794 -0.72 -2.29 -11.54
N GLY A 795 0.36 -3.00 -11.91
CA GLY A 795 0.23 -4.13 -12.83
C GLY A 795 1.45 -5.03 -12.96
N GLY A 796 1.33 -6.02 -13.84
CA GLY A 796 2.41 -6.96 -14.19
C GLY A 796 3.13 -7.59 -12.99
N PRO A 797 2.41 -8.21 -12.04
CA PRO A 797 3.06 -8.79 -10.89
C PRO A 797 3.88 -10.02 -11.28
N ALA A 798 5.06 -10.16 -10.69
CA ALA A 798 5.84 -11.39 -10.75
C ALA A 798 6.33 -11.78 -9.35
N VAL A 799 6.45 -13.07 -9.04
CA VAL A 799 6.77 -13.60 -7.72
C VAL A 799 7.83 -14.70 -7.83
N ALA A 800 8.77 -14.73 -6.88
CA ALA A 800 9.80 -15.76 -6.76
C ALA A 800 9.91 -16.25 -5.32
N THR A 801 10.30 -17.51 -5.15
CA THR A 801 10.70 -18.07 -3.84
C THR A 801 12.14 -18.55 -3.90
N ALA A 802 12.94 -18.20 -2.90
CA ALA A 802 14.26 -18.78 -2.69
C ALA A 802 14.16 -20.09 -1.91
N SER A 803 15.21 -20.93 -1.98
CA SER A 803 15.32 -22.23 -1.29
C SER A 803 15.04 -22.17 0.23
N ASN A 804 15.30 -21.03 0.87
CA ASN A 804 15.04 -20.80 2.29
C ASN A 804 13.60 -20.31 2.59
N GLY A 805 12.72 -20.28 1.60
CA GLY A 805 11.33 -19.82 1.71
C GLY A 805 11.15 -18.30 1.68
N ARG A 806 12.22 -17.52 1.43
CA ARG A 806 12.14 -16.07 1.25
C ARG A 806 11.46 -15.75 -0.08
N LEU A 807 10.42 -14.95 -0.02
CA LEU A 807 9.65 -14.49 -1.17
C LEU A 807 10.15 -13.12 -1.65
N ALA A 808 10.13 -12.94 -2.96
CA ALA A 808 10.29 -11.68 -3.65
C ALA A 808 9.13 -11.50 -4.61
N LEU A 809 8.60 -10.28 -4.73
CA LEU A 809 7.52 -9.95 -5.65
C LEU A 809 7.79 -8.58 -6.27
N THR A 810 7.68 -8.48 -7.58
CA THR A 810 7.81 -7.23 -8.33
C THR A 810 6.50 -6.85 -8.99
N TYR A 811 6.28 -5.57 -9.24
CA TYR A 811 5.14 -5.05 -10.00
C TYR A 811 5.42 -3.64 -10.52
N SER A 812 4.76 -3.27 -11.61
CA SER A 812 4.73 -1.90 -12.11
C SER A 812 3.77 -1.06 -11.27
N ASP A 813 4.15 0.17 -10.96
CA ASP A 813 3.43 1.10 -10.10
C ASP A 813 3.67 2.53 -10.61
N ASP A 814 2.62 3.25 -10.99
CA ASP A 814 2.65 4.71 -11.21
C ASP A 814 2.73 5.42 -9.85
N TYR A 815 3.82 5.14 -9.13
CA TYR A 815 4.04 5.48 -7.74
C TYR A 815 4.12 6.98 -7.52
N ASP A 816 4.40 7.77 -8.55
CA ASP A 816 4.41 9.22 -8.49
C ASP A 816 3.26 9.82 -9.30
N ALA A 817 2.23 9.04 -9.68
CA ALA A 817 1.01 9.48 -10.37
C ALA A 817 1.25 10.42 -11.58
N ASN A 818 2.42 10.30 -12.22
CA ASN A 818 2.81 11.13 -13.35
C ASN A 818 2.39 10.51 -14.69
N GLY A 819 1.81 9.31 -14.65
CA GLY A 819 1.37 8.54 -15.81
C GLY A 819 2.45 7.63 -16.42
N PHE A 820 3.60 7.48 -15.76
CA PHE A 820 4.68 6.58 -16.09
C PHE A 820 4.88 5.57 -14.96
N ASN A 821 4.87 4.29 -15.29
CA ASN A 821 5.07 3.25 -14.30
C ASN A 821 6.54 3.15 -13.91
N GLU A 822 6.74 2.82 -12.64
CA GLU A 822 8.00 2.46 -12.05
C GLU A 822 7.97 1.00 -11.59
N MET A 823 9.14 0.39 -11.47
CA MET A 823 9.23 -0.98 -10.96
C MET A 823 9.44 -1.01 -9.46
N ARG A 824 8.60 -1.77 -8.75
CA ARG A 824 8.66 -1.92 -7.30
C ARG A 824 8.93 -3.36 -6.91
N LEU A 825 9.84 -3.56 -5.97
CA LEU A 825 10.17 -4.85 -5.39
C LEU A 825 9.72 -4.90 -3.93
N ARG A 826 8.89 -5.89 -3.60
CA ARG A 826 8.62 -6.39 -2.26
C ARG A 826 9.49 -7.60 -1.99
N ASP A 827 10.15 -7.66 -0.85
CA ASP A 827 11.00 -8.81 -0.52
C ASP A 827 10.88 -9.23 0.96
N ALA A 828 11.57 -10.32 1.31
CA ALA A 828 11.75 -10.76 2.68
C ALA A 828 10.45 -11.13 3.41
N PHE A 829 9.45 -11.68 2.71
CA PHE A 829 8.29 -12.31 3.33
C PHE A 829 8.30 -13.82 3.09
N SER A 830 7.41 -14.57 3.74
CA SER A 830 7.36 -16.04 3.63
C SER A 830 5.93 -16.54 3.48
N ASN A 831 5.79 -17.76 2.95
CA ASN A 831 4.51 -18.45 2.78
C ASN A 831 4.02 -19.13 4.08
N SER A 832 4.31 -18.54 5.24
CA SER A 832 3.90 -19.07 6.55
C SER A 832 2.89 -18.17 7.22
#